data_AF-A0A5E4AS34-F1
#
_entry.id   AF-A0A5E4AS34-F1
#
_cell.length_a   1.000
_cell.length_b   1.000
_cell.length_c   1.000
_cell.angle_alpha   90.00
_cell.angle_beta   90.00
_cell.angle_gamma   90.00
#
_symmetry.space_group_name_H-M   'P 1'
#
loop_
_entity.id
_entity.type
_entity.pdbx_description
1 polymer ?
#
loop_
_entity_poly.entity_id
_entity_poly.type
_entity_poly.pdbx_seq_one_letter_code
_entity_poly.pdbx_strand_id
1 'polypeptide(L)'
;MHLTTLPWDREALQRKQWKGKDSPPHQLPPATDLSKPAAELVNHTSPRLLPDSLRAPSPAARPSARRRSSHPGDIETLGLAGTSCAFERGGNLRRKGGDTERRRREGGAGEEGRGSLRRSERRSPSGVCPAVAASPCAAFGFFSVLRRASSGGPVGPEGRPPGTGFLKGKMEEALNQMQPLNEKQVANSEDGYVWQVTDMNRLHRFLCFGSEGGTYYIKEQKLGLENAEALIRLIEDGKGYEVIQEIKSFSQEGRTIKQEPLLFALAICSQCSDISTKQAAFKAVSEVCRIPTHLFTFIQFKKDLKESMKCGMWGRALRKAIADWYNEKGGMALALAVTKYKQRNGWSHKDLLRLSHLKPSSEGLAIVTKYITKGWKEVHELYKEKALTVETEKLLKYLEAVEKVKHTKDELEVIHLIEEHRLVREHLLTNHLKSKEVWKALLQEMPLTALLRNLGKMTANSVLEPGNSEVSLVCEKLCNEKLLKKARIHPFHVLVALETYKTGHGLRGKLKWRPDEEILKALDAAFYKTFKTVEPTGKRFLLAVDVSASMNQRVLGSVLNASTVAAAMCMVVTRTEKDSSIVAFSHEMVPCPITTDMTLQQVLIAMNQIPAGGTDCSLPIIWAQKTNTVADVFIVFTDNETFAGSIHPAIALKDYRKKMNIPAKFIVCGMTSNGFTIADPDDRGMLDMCGFDTGALDVIQNFTLDVI
;
A
#
# COMPACT_ATOMS: atom_id res chain seq x y z
N MET A 1 -26.46 2.97 34.96
CA MET A 1 -27.32 1.75 34.82
C MET A 1 -27.03 1.12 33.47
N HIS A 2 -27.24 -0.19 33.32
CA HIS A 2 -26.87 -0.93 32.10
C HIS A 2 -27.73 -0.55 30.89
N LEU A 3 -27.13 -0.63 29.69
CA LEU A 3 -27.81 -1.13 28.49
C LEU A 3 -26.77 -1.71 27.49
N THR A 4 -26.78 -3.04 27.43
CA THR A 4 -26.23 -3.97 26.42
C THR A 4 -25.48 -3.45 25.19
N THR A 5 -24.29 -4.01 24.97
CA THR A 5 -23.62 -4.09 23.67
C THR A 5 -24.39 -4.95 22.66
N LEU A 6 -24.27 -4.64 21.36
CA LEU A 6 -24.72 -5.50 20.25
C LEU A 6 -23.55 -5.75 19.28
N PRO A 7 -23.17 -7.02 19.01
CA PRO A 7 -22.18 -7.35 17.99
C PRO A 7 -22.80 -7.30 16.58
N TRP A 8 -21.99 -6.93 15.58
CA TRP A 8 -22.37 -7.02 14.16
C TRP A 8 -22.18 -8.44 13.63
N ASP A 9 -23.24 -9.24 13.65
CA ASP A 9 -23.24 -10.59 13.07
C ASP A 9 -23.23 -10.55 11.52
N ARG A 10 -22.28 -11.26 10.91
CA ARG A 10 -22.12 -11.36 9.45
C ARG A 10 -22.80 -12.57 8.82
N GLU A 11 -23.30 -13.55 9.59
CA GLU A 11 -23.85 -14.80 9.03
C GLU A 11 -25.21 -14.63 8.32
N ALA A 12 -25.96 -13.58 8.66
CA ALA A 12 -27.34 -13.37 8.21
C ALA A 12 -27.53 -13.30 6.68
N LEU A 13 -26.45 -13.09 5.90
CA LEU A 13 -26.50 -13.00 4.44
C LEU A 13 -26.16 -14.30 3.69
N GLN A 14 -25.64 -15.35 4.34
CA GLN A 14 -25.33 -16.62 3.67
C GLN A 14 -26.43 -17.68 3.77
N ARG A 15 -27.32 -17.61 4.77
CA ARG A 15 -28.34 -18.65 5.03
C ARG A 15 -29.61 -18.58 4.15
N LYS A 16 -29.57 -17.91 2.99
CA LYS A 16 -30.74 -17.71 2.10
C LYS A 16 -30.65 -18.38 0.71
N GLN A 17 -29.68 -19.27 0.48
CA GLN A 17 -29.55 -19.96 -0.81
C GLN A 17 -29.16 -21.46 -0.74
N TRP A 18 -29.80 -22.22 0.16
CA TRP A 18 -29.92 -23.68 -0.01
C TRP A 18 -31.20 -24.23 0.62
N LYS A 19 -32.11 -24.76 -0.21
CA LYS A 19 -33.17 -25.70 0.17
C LYS A 19 -33.53 -26.57 -1.05
N GLY A 20 -33.54 -27.89 -0.86
CA GLY A 20 -34.09 -28.87 -1.80
C GLY A 20 -33.20 -29.24 -2.99
N LYS A 21 -32.45 -30.35 -2.86
CA LYS A 21 -32.98 -31.68 -3.23
C LYS A 21 -32.00 -32.79 -2.81
N ASP A 22 -32.56 -33.88 -2.29
CA ASP A 22 -31.85 -35.02 -1.72
C ASP A 22 -31.59 -36.11 -2.76
N SER A 23 -30.44 -36.80 -2.68
CA SER A 23 -30.15 -38.07 -3.36
C SER A 23 -28.92 -38.74 -2.73
N PRO A 24 -28.80 -40.09 -2.76
CA PRO A 24 -27.99 -40.86 -1.80
C PRO A 24 -26.48 -40.92 -2.12
N PRO A 25 -25.63 -41.31 -1.14
CA PRO A 25 -24.19 -41.41 -1.34
C PRO A 25 -23.79 -42.65 -2.14
N HIS A 26 -23.01 -42.45 -3.20
CA HIS A 26 -22.31 -43.55 -3.88
C HIS A 26 -20.98 -43.87 -3.19
N GLN A 27 -20.67 -45.16 -3.12
CA GLN A 27 -19.43 -45.69 -2.55
C GLN A 27 -18.24 -45.42 -3.48
N LEU A 28 -17.06 -45.18 -2.89
CA LEU A 28 -15.78 -45.19 -3.61
C LEU A 28 -15.29 -46.64 -3.77
N PRO A 29 -14.89 -47.09 -4.97
CA PRO A 29 -14.15 -48.34 -5.13
C PRO A 29 -12.69 -48.16 -4.62
N PRO A 30 -12.04 -49.24 -4.16
CA PRO A 30 -10.67 -49.18 -3.63
C PRO A 30 -9.61 -49.02 -4.73
N ALA A 31 -8.41 -48.62 -4.32
CA ALA A 31 -7.25 -48.56 -5.21
C ALA A 31 -6.77 -49.96 -5.62
N THR A 32 -6.35 -50.09 -6.88
CA THR A 32 -5.58 -51.22 -7.40
C THR A 32 -4.12 -50.84 -7.55
N ASP A 33 -3.26 -51.52 -6.79
CA ASP A 33 -1.80 -51.53 -6.99
C ASP A 33 -1.45 -52.47 -8.15
N LEU A 34 -0.63 -51.98 -9.11
CA LEU A 34 0.08 -52.82 -10.08
C LEU A 34 1.43 -52.19 -10.37
N SER A 35 2.47 -53.03 -10.31
CA SER A 35 3.86 -52.61 -10.44
C SER A 35 4.62 -53.41 -11.50
N LYS A 36 5.60 -52.74 -12.12
CA LYS A 36 6.71 -53.32 -12.91
C LYS A 36 6.37 -53.91 -14.30
N PRO A 37 7.39 -54.11 -15.18
CA PRO A 37 7.29 -53.55 -16.55
C PRO A 37 7.46 -54.57 -17.69
N ALA A 38 7.39 -54.06 -18.93
CA ALA A 38 7.83 -54.73 -20.16
C ALA A 38 8.64 -53.75 -21.05
N ALA A 39 9.43 -54.27 -21.99
CA ALA A 39 10.34 -53.50 -22.85
C ALA A 39 10.47 -54.10 -24.28
N GLU A 40 11.01 -53.30 -25.21
CA GLU A 40 11.36 -53.65 -26.61
C GLU A 40 10.13 -53.98 -27.51
N LEU A 41 10.13 -53.84 -28.85
CA LEU A 41 11.16 -53.55 -29.88
C LEU A 41 10.78 -52.24 -30.65
N VAL A 42 11.70 -51.40 -31.15
CA VAL A 42 12.47 -51.49 -32.42
C VAL A 42 11.55 -51.75 -33.63
N ASN A 43 11.48 -50.95 -34.70
CA ASN A 43 12.39 -49.93 -35.30
C ASN A 43 11.56 -48.66 -35.73
N HIS A 44 11.83 -47.74 -36.68
CA HIS A 44 12.87 -47.56 -37.72
C HIS A 44 13.04 -46.10 -38.20
N THR A 45 14.07 -45.87 -39.04
CA THR A 45 14.29 -44.77 -40.03
C THR A 45 13.90 -43.31 -39.73
N SER A 46 14.94 -42.46 -39.66
CA SER A 46 14.96 -41.12 -40.27
C SER A 46 16.05 -41.07 -41.36
N PRO A 47 16.02 -40.09 -42.27
CA PRO A 47 17.26 -39.47 -42.76
C PRO A 47 17.31 -37.96 -42.46
N ARG A 48 18.46 -37.33 -42.72
CA ARG A 48 18.86 -36.00 -42.22
C ARG A 48 19.90 -35.38 -43.17
N LEU A 49 20.20 -34.07 -43.02
CA LEU A 49 21.31 -33.32 -43.66
C LEU A 49 21.06 -32.95 -45.16
N LEU A 50 21.60 -31.89 -45.80
CA LEU A 50 22.35 -30.63 -45.49
C LEU A 50 22.49 -29.84 -46.85
N PRO A 51 23.23 -28.71 -47.03
CA PRO A 51 23.65 -27.57 -46.19
C PRO A 51 23.43 -26.16 -46.86
N ASP A 52 24.02 -25.09 -46.27
CA ASP A 52 24.60 -23.88 -46.93
C ASP A 52 23.70 -22.78 -47.56
N SER A 53 24.07 -21.46 -47.56
CA SER A 53 25.22 -20.74 -46.94
C SER A 53 24.99 -19.22 -46.74
N LEU A 54 25.94 -18.59 -46.02
CA LEU A 54 26.29 -17.16 -45.82
C LEU A 54 25.86 -16.17 -46.96
N ARG A 55 25.46 -14.90 -46.72
CA ARG A 55 26.33 -13.76 -46.27
C ARG A 55 25.53 -12.43 -46.12
N ALA A 56 26.12 -11.41 -45.49
CA ALA A 56 25.69 -9.99 -45.55
C ALA A 56 26.56 -9.18 -46.56
N PRO A 57 26.22 -7.93 -46.96
CA PRO A 57 26.53 -6.74 -46.13
C PRO A 57 25.58 -5.52 -46.27
N SER A 58 25.92 -4.42 -45.56
CA SER A 58 25.31 -3.07 -45.60
C SER A 58 26.28 -2.05 -46.25
N PRO A 59 26.12 -0.71 -46.12
CA PRO A 59 25.07 0.18 -46.64
C PRO A 59 25.61 1.39 -47.45
N ALA A 60 24.77 2.15 -48.18
CA ALA A 60 25.16 3.50 -48.67
C ALA A 60 23.99 4.46 -49.04
N ALA A 61 24.26 5.76 -48.80
CA ALA A 61 23.83 6.97 -49.53
C ALA A 61 22.34 7.44 -49.58
N ARG A 62 22.20 8.78 -49.44
CA ARG A 62 21.04 9.60 -49.88
C ARG A 62 21.24 10.05 -51.34
N PRO A 63 20.23 10.66 -51.98
CA PRO A 63 20.39 12.09 -52.27
C PRO A 63 19.17 12.93 -51.86
N SER A 64 19.12 14.22 -52.26
CA SER A 64 18.20 15.21 -51.70
C SER A 64 17.69 16.26 -52.70
N ALA A 65 16.62 16.94 -52.26
CA ALA A 65 16.33 18.37 -52.47
C ALA A 65 15.37 18.83 -53.58
N ARG A 66 14.78 20.01 -53.27
CA ARG A 66 13.92 20.92 -54.06
C ARG A 66 12.48 20.46 -54.34
N ARG A 67 11.49 21.34 -54.51
CA ARG A 67 11.09 22.68 -53.96
C ARG A 67 10.07 23.27 -54.96
N ARG A 68 8.98 23.84 -54.44
CA ARG A 68 7.93 24.73 -55.03
C ARG A 68 6.53 24.10 -54.88
N SER A 69 5.46 24.70 -54.35
CA SER A 69 5.03 26.10 -54.05
C SER A 69 4.14 26.78 -55.11
N SER A 70 2.82 26.64 -54.99
CA SER A 70 1.80 27.57 -55.55
C SER A 70 0.37 27.26 -55.07
N HIS A 71 -0.24 28.21 -54.34
CA HIS A 71 -1.66 28.62 -54.50
C HIS A 71 -1.71 29.69 -55.62
N PRO A 72 -2.86 30.12 -56.21
CA PRO A 72 -4.20 30.31 -55.60
C PRO A 72 -5.41 29.96 -56.51
N GLY A 73 -6.63 30.38 -56.12
CA GLY A 73 -7.81 30.52 -57.02
C GLY A 73 -9.16 30.21 -56.38
N ASP A 74 -10.11 31.16 -56.46
CA ASP A 74 -11.51 31.07 -55.95
C ASP A 74 -12.55 31.04 -57.11
N ILE A 75 -13.86 31.10 -56.77
CA ILE A 75 -15.04 31.38 -57.66
C ILE A 75 -15.51 30.14 -58.51
N GLU A 76 -16.78 29.79 -58.74
CA GLU A 76 -18.15 30.33 -58.46
C GLU A 76 -19.10 29.12 -58.14
N THR A 77 -19.98 29.13 -57.13
CA THR A 77 -21.40 29.57 -57.10
C THR A 77 -22.37 28.95 -58.13
N LEU A 78 -23.31 28.09 -57.67
CA LEU A 78 -24.69 27.84 -58.17
C LEU A 78 -25.33 26.74 -57.28
N GLY A 79 -26.62 26.74 -56.90
CA GLY A 79 -27.66 27.75 -57.07
C GLY A 79 -28.96 27.17 -57.65
N LEU A 80 -29.81 26.55 -56.82
CA LEU A 80 -31.20 26.23 -57.14
C LEU A 80 -32.06 26.19 -55.87
N ALA A 81 -33.38 26.13 -56.00
CA ALA A 81 -34.32 26.48 -54.94
C ALA A 81 -35.63 25.67 -54.95
N GLY A 82 -36.35 25.72 -53.83
CA GLY A 82 -37.68 25.10 -53.62
C GLY A 82 -37.70 24.04 -52.51
N THR A 83 -38.76 23.88 -51.69
CA THR A 83 -39.98 24.70 -51.60
C THR A 83 -40.63 24.57 -50.21
N SER A 84 -41.51 25.53 -49.88
CA SER A 84 -42.33 25.56 -48.66
C SER A 84 -43.23 24.34 -48.48
N CYS A 85 -43.52 23.97 -47.23
CA CYS A 85 -44.90 23.64 -46.86
C CYS A 85 -45.15 23.99 -45.37
N ALA A 86 -46.26 24.67 -45.09
CA ALA A 86 -46.69 25.05 -43.74
C ALA A 86 -47.95 24.26 -43.35
N PHE A 87 -48.17 24.03 -42.05
CA PHE A 87 -49.43 23.47 -41.57
C PHE A 87 -49.80 23.99 -40.17
N GLU A 88 -50.85 24.81 -40.10
CA GLU A 88 -51.51 25.21 -38.85
C GLU A 88 -52.86 24.50 -38.68
N ARG A 89 -53.11 24.06 -37.43
CA ARG A 89 -54.39 23.80 -36.71
C ARG A 89 -53.94 23.13 -35.39
N GLY A 90 -54.35 23.50 -34.19
CA GLY A 90 -55.60 24.13 -33.74
C GLY A 90 -56.53 23.04 -33.18
N GLY A 91 -56.87 22.98 -31.89
CA GLY A 91 -56.49 23.82 -30.75
C GLY A 91 -57.25 23.42 -29.45
N ASN A 92 -57.59 24.42 -28.62
CA ASN A 92 -58.55 24.41 -27.48
C ASN A 92 -58.18 23.86 -26.07
N LEU A 93 -58.37 24.78 -25.08
CA LEU A 93 -58.95 24.60 -23.73
C LEU A 93 -58.20 23.72 -22.68
N ARG A 94 -57.97 24.16 -21.43
CA ARG A 94 -58.84 25.00 -20.55
C ARG A 94 -58.09 26.07 -19.72
N ARG A 95 -58.87 27.01 -19.17
CA ARG A 95 -58.45 28.12 -18.28
C ARG A 95 -58.44 27.77 -16.78
N LYS A 96 -57.49 28.35 -16.05
CA LYS A 96 -57.61 29.21 -14.83
C LYS A 96 -56.17 29.56 -14.39
N GLY A 97 -55.80 30.77 -13.97
CA GLY A 97 -56.57 31.94 -13.53
C GLY A 97 -56.24 32.24 -12.06
N GLY A 98 -55.59 33.35 -11.70
CA GLY A 98 -55.17 34.49 -12.55
C GLY A 98 -54.16 35.44 -11.87
N ASP A 99 -54.24 36.71 -12.26
CA ASP A 99 -53.33 37.84 -11.95
C ASP A 99 -53.34 38.24 -10.45
N THR A 100 -52.41 39.03 -9.89
CA THR A 100 -51.71 40.26 -10.36
C THR A 100 -50.29 40.32 -9.77
N GLU A 101 -49.25 40.91 -10.37
CA GLU A 101 -49.00 42.13 -11.19
C GLU A 101 -48.75 43.42 -10.39
N ARG A 102 -47.63 44.12 -10.74
CA ARG A 102 -47.18 45.50 -10.41
C ARG A 102 -46.23 45.62 -9.22
N ARG A 103 -45.16 46.43 -9.26
CA ARG A 103 -44.44 47.20 -10.34
C ARG A 103 -42.97 47.38 -9.85
N ARG A 104 -41.90 47.38 -10.68
CA ARG A 104 -41.34 48.55 -11.44
C ARG A 104 -41.19 49.80 -10.54
N ARG A 105 -40.02 50.45 -10.34
CA ARG A 105 -38.94 50.88 -11.27
C ARG A 105 -37.59 51.11 -10.52
N GLU A 106 -36.42 50.90 -11.14
CA GLU A 106 -35.47 51.86 -11.80
C GLU A 106 -34.74 52.87 -10.87
N GLY A 107 -33.45 53.13 -11.15
CA GLY A 107 -32.57 54.08 -10.42
C GLY A 107 -31.77 53.42 -9.26
N GLY A 108 -30.54 53.83 -8.93
CA GLY A 108 -29.64 54.85 -9.50
C GLY A 108 -28.21 54.70 -8.91
N ALA A 109 -27.22 55.44 -9.41
CA ALA A 109 -25.82 55.38 -8.94
C ALA A 109 -25.49 56.44 -7.87
N GLY A 110 -24.40 56.23 -7.10
CA GLY A 110 -23.89 57.21 -6.12
C GLY A 110 -22.72 56.70 -5.27
N GLU A 111 -21.53 57.24 -5.58
CA GLU A 111 -20.42 57.73 -4.70
C GLU A 111 -20.26 57.16 -3.26
N GLU A 112 -19.07 56.68 -2.89
CA GLU A 112 -17.90 57.44 -2.40
C GLU A 112 -18.12 58.24 -1.09
N GLY A 113 -17.32 57.97 -0.05
CA GLY A 113 -17.45 58.64 1.25
C GLY A 113 -16.39 58.24 2.29
N ARG A 114 -15.40 59.13 2.49
CA ARG A 114 -14.40 59.10 3.59
C ARG A 114 -15.12 59.38 4.93
N GLY A 115 -14.64 59.03 6.12
CA GLY A 115 -13.36 58.47 6.58
C GLY A 115 -12.98 59.06 7.95
N SER A 116 -11.82 58.70 8.50
CA SER A 116 -11.22 59.23 9.75
C SER A 116 -11.87 58.78 11.09
N LEU A 117 -11.24 58.21 12.14
CA LEU A 117 -9.96 58.38 12.90
C LEU A 117 -10.10 59.21 14.20
N ARG A 118 -10.01 58.56 15.38
CA ARG A 118 -9.01 58.79 16.48
C ARG A 118 -9.51 58.45 17.91
N ARG A 119 -8.62 57.78 18.68
CA ARG A 119 -8.27 57.99 20.12
C ARG A 119 -9.41 57.93 21.18
N SER A 120 -9.17 57.75 22.47
CA SER A 120 -8.11 57.11 23.29
C SER A 120 -8.79 56.76 24.65
N GLU A 121 -8.29 55.91 25.55
CA GLU A 121 -7.18 56.20 26.47
C GLU A 121 -6.80 54.98 27.34
N ARG A 122 -5.60 55.10 27.88
CA ARG A 122 -4.96 54.36 28.97
C ARG A 122 -5.83 54.23 30.23
N ARG A 123 -5.67 53.12 30.96
CA ARG A 123 -5.25 53.12 32.39
C ARG A 123 -4.80 51.74 32.85
N SER A 124 -3.83 51.73 33.76
CA SER A 124 -3.43 50.63 34.65
C SER A 124 -3.45 51.20 36.08
N PRO A 125 -3.46 50.38 37.16
CA PRO A 125 -2.19 49.88 37.72
C PRO A 125 -2.30 48.47 38.36
N SER A 126 -1.37 48.13 39.26
CA SER A 126 -1.04 46.79 39.79
C SER A 126 -1.27 46.60 41.31
N GLY A 127 -1.41 45.33 41.75
CA GLY A 127 -1.36 44.85 43.14
C GLY A 127 -1.75 43.35 43.18
N VAL A 128 -0.89 42.37 43.50
CA VAL A 128 -0.27 41.95 44.80
C VAL A 128 -1.22 41.10 45.69
N CYS A 129 -0.66 40.01 46.25
CA CYS A 129 -1.34 38.86 46.89
C CYS A 129 -1.83 39.13 48.35
N PRO A 130 -2.58 38.24 49.06
CA PRO A 130 -2.11 36.91 49.52
C PRO A 130 -3.21 35.78 49.52
N ALA A 131 -3.11 34.78 50.41
CA ALA A 131 -3.88 33.50 50.41
C ALA A 131 -4.71 33.24 51.70
N VAL A 132 -5.40 32.09 51.79
CA VAL A 132 -5.71 31.21 52.99
C VAL A 132 -7.14 30.59 52.98
N ALA A 133 -7.21 29.25 53.20
CA ALA A 133 -8.35 28.40 53.65
C ALA A 133 -9.67 28.39 52.79
N ALA A 134 -10.63 27.46 52.92
CA ALA A 134 -10.85 26.34 53.86
C ALA A 134 -11.64 25.17 53.21
N SER A 135 -11.68 23.99 53.85
CA SER A 135 -12.63 22.90 53.56
C SER A 135 -13.97 23.08 54.29
N PRO A 136 -14.98 22.21 54.04
CA PRO A 136 -15.30 21.26 55.12
C PRO A 136 -15.64 19.82 54.64
N CYS A 137 -15.55 18.86 55.57
CA CYS A 137 -16.07 17.50 55.44
C CYS A 137 -17.05 17.18 56.58
N ALA A 138 -18.01 16.29 56.31
CA ALA A 138 -18.78 15.51 57.28
C ALA A 138 -19.09 14.15 56.60
N ALA A 139 -18.62 13.02 57.14
CA ALA A 139 -19.29 12.14 58.12
C ALA A 139 -20.51 11.40 57.53
N PHE A 140 -20.77 10.10 57.76
CA PHE A 140 -20.24 9.08 58.71
C PHE A 140 -19.60 7.90 57.91
N GLY A 141 -18.99 6.82 58.42
CA GLY A 141 -18.87 6.13 59.73
C GLY A 141 -18.95 4.60 59.48
N PHE A 142 -18.50 3.65 60.32
CA PHE A 142 -17.89 3.70 61.66
C PHE A 142 -17.22 2.33 61.98
N PHE A 143 -16.06 2.31 62.67
CA PHE A 143 -15.50 1.18 63.49
C PHE A 143 -15.07 -0.16 62.80
N SER A 144 -14.16 -0.99 63.34
CA SER A 144 -13.07 -0.75 64.33
C SER A 144 -12.09 -1.94 64.51
N VAL A 145 -10.78 -1.62 64.66
CA VAL A 145 -9.83 -2.14 65.69
C VAL A 145 -9.67 -3.67 65.89
N LEU A 146 -8.45 -4.19 65.64
CA LEU A 146 -7.54 -4.60 66.75
C LEU A 146 -6.06 -4.74 66.33
N ARG A 147 -5.16 -4.34 67.22
CA ARG A 147 -3.71 -4.65 67.22
C ARG A 147 -3.41 -5.50 68.45
N ARG A 148 -2.51 -6.49 68.34
CA ARG A 148 -1.56 -6.82 69.41
C ARG A 148 -0.35 -7.57 68.84
N ALA A 149 0.75 -7.55 69.59
CA ALA A 149 2.00 -8.21 69.27
C ALA A 149 2.52 -8.92 70.53
N SER A 150 3.39 -9.91 70.36
CA SER A 150 4.20 -10.49 71.43
C SER A 150 5.56 -10.96 70.90
N SER A 151 6.54 -11.01 71.78
CA SER A 151 7.96 -11.28 71.53
C SER A 151 8.35 -12.72 71.90
N GLY A 152 9.38 -13.30 71.26
CA GLY A 152 10.01 -14.53 71.77
C GLY A 152 11.09 -15.15 70.88
N GLY A 153 12.17 -15.59 71.51
CA GLY A 153 13.29 -16.41 71.01
C GLY A 153 14.32 -16.57 72.15
N PRO A 154 15.51 -17.17 71.95
CA PRO A 154 15.98 -18.01 70.83
C PRO A 154 16.52 -19.39 71.30
N VAL A 155 16.66 -20.40 70.41
CA VAL A 155 17.42 -21.64 70.69
C VAL A 155 18.10 -22.20 69.42
N GLY A 156 19.30 -22.76 69.59
CA GLY A 156 20.00 -23.73 68.73
C GLY A 156 21.05 -24.46 69.60
N PRO A 157 22.04 -25.21 69.07
CA PRO A 157 22.29 -25.59 67.68
C PRO A 157 22.49 -27.13 67.49
N GLU A 158 22.74 -27.60 66.25
CA GLU A 158 23.49 -28.85 66.02
C GLU A 158 24.14 -28.85 64.61
N GLY A 159 25.17 -29.67 64.36
CA GLY A 159 25.81 -29.71 63.03
C GLY A 159 27.08 -30.57 62.88
N ARG A 160 27.44 -30.86 61.62
CA ARG A 160 28.69 -31.51 61.13
C ARG A 160 28.63 -31.61 59.58
N PRO A 161 29.74 -31.88 58.86
CA PRO A 161 31.07 -31.27 58.89
C PRO A 161 31.43 -30.60 57.51
N PRO A 162 32.55 -29.85 57.39
CA PRO A 162 32.96 -29.26 56.11
C PRO A 162 33.64 -30.27 55.16
N GLY A 163 33.30 -30.23 53.86
CA GLY A 163 33.88 -31.06 52.81
C GLY A 163 34.52 -30.23 51.69
N THR A 164 35.82 -30.44 51.47
CA THR A 164 36.69 -29.97 50.36
C THR A 164 36.00 -29.34 49.15
N GLY A 165 36.26 -28.06 48.89
CA GLY A 165 35.76 -27.36 47.72
C GLY A 165 36.44 -27.78 46.41
N PHE A 166 35.65 -28.08 45.38
CA PHE A 166 36.08 -27.99 43.98
C PHE A 166 35.60 -26.66 43.40
N LEU A 167 36.54 -25.84 42.91
CA LEU A 167 36.23 -24.62 42.17
C LEU A 167 35.71 -24.98 40.77
N LYS A 168 34.46 -25.42 40.67
CA LYS A 168 33.68 -25.22 39.44
C LYS A 168 33.62 -23.72 39.20
N GLY A 169 34.34 -23.24 38.18
CA GLY A 169 34.14 -21.90 37.67
C GLY A 169 32.67 -21.73 37.32
N LYS A 170 32.03 -20.68 37.86
CA LYS A 170 30.71 -20.30 37.42
C LYS A 170 30.82 -19.91 35.95
N MET A 171 30.28 -20.73 35.05
CA MET A 171 29.63 -20.15 33.88
C MET A 171 28.61 -19.16 34.39
N GLU A 172 28.55 -17.97 33.81
CA GLU A 172 27.37 -17.13 33.97
C GLU A 172 26.18 -17.94 33.46
N GLU A 173 25.15 -18.07 34.29
CA GLU A 173 23.97 -18.88 33.99
C GLU A 173 23.21 -18.15 32.89
N ALA A 174 23.37 -18.64 31.66
CA ALA A 174 23.04 -17.87 30.47
C ALA A 174 21.52 -17.59 30.41
N LEU A 175 21.16 -16.32 30.54
CA LEU A 175 19.77 -15.87 30.53
C LEU A 175 19.13 -16.27 29.19
N ASN A 176 18.11 -17.12 29.29
CA ASN A 176 17.37 -17.62 28.15
C ASN A 176 16.29 -16.61 27.69
N GLN A 177 15.66 -16.86 26.55
CA GLN A 177 14.65 -15.94 26.00
C GLN A 177 13.39 -15.80 26.88
N MET A 178 13.14 -16.69 27.83
CA MET A 178 12.04 -16.57 28.82
C MET A 178 12.43 -15.73 30.06
N GLN A 179 13.58 -15.04 30.04
CA GLN A 179 14.06 -14.17 31.12
C GLN A 179 14.51 -12.81 30.56
N PRO A 180 14.22 -11.68 31.23
CA PRO A 180 14.66 -10.36 30.77
C PRO A 180 16.17 -10.17 30.94
N LEU A 181 16.84 -9.65 29.91
CA LEU A 181 18.21 -9.16 29.98
C LEU A 181 18.36 -7.90 30.82
N ASN A 182 17.35 -7.02 30.75
CA ASN A 182 17.34 -5.72 31.42
C ASN A 182 15.90 -5.19 31.55
N GLU A 183 15.74 -4.14 32.35
CA GLU A 183 14.46 -3.47 32.64
C GLU A 183 13.78 -2.84 31.41
N LYS A 184 14.47 -2.75 30.26
CA LYS A 184 13.92 -2.24 28.99
C LYS A 184 13.24 -3.32 28.15
N GLN A 185 13.36 -4.60 28.51
CA GLN A 185 12.69 -5.69 27.79
C GLN A 185 11.24 -5.89 28.25
N VAL A 186 10.40 -6.32 27.30
CA VAL A 186 8.98 -6.65 27.45
C VAL A 186 8.73 -8.06 26.92
N ALA A 187 7.69 -8.73 27.43
CA ALA A 187 7.24 -10.00 26.88
C ALA A 187 6.58 -9.78 25.49
N ASN A 188 6.82 -10.71 24.56
CA ASN A 188 6.18 -10.77 23.24
C ASN A 188 4.87 -11.59 23.28
N SER A 189 4.38 -12.07 22.13
CA SER A 189 3.13 -12.83 22.07
C SER A 189 3.21 -14.26 22.64
N GLU A 190 4.41 -14.79 22.87
CA GLU A 190 4.71 -16.15 23.36
C GLU A 190 5.50 -16.10 24.69
N ASP A 191 5.32 -15.02 25.47
CA ASP A 191 6.01 -14.72 26.75
C ASP A 191 7.57 -14.64 26.68
N GLY A 192 8.15 -14.63 25.49
CA GLY A 192 9.58 -14.41 25.27
C GLY A 192 9.96 -12.92 25.41
N TYR A 193 11.08 -12.63 26.07
CA TYR A 193 11.54 -11.28 26.33
C TYR A 193 12.31 -10.67 25.15
N VAL A 194 11.83 -9.51 24.70
CA VAL A 194 12.33 -8.74 23.55
C VAL A 194 12.32 -7.25 23.91
N TRP A 195 12.83 -6.36 23.06
CA TRP A 195 12.62 -4.92 23.25
C TRP A 195 11.35 -4.43 22.56
N GLN A 196 10.78 -3.35 23.10
CA GLN A 196 9.77 -2.59 22.38
C GLN A 196 10.45 -1.78 21.26
N VAL A 197 10.01 -1.96 20.02
CA VAL A 197 10.50 -1.13 18.89
C VAL A 197 10.11 0.33 19.10
N THR A 198 11.00 1.27 18.73
CA THR A 198 10.71 2.71 18.85
C THR A 198 9.45 3.07 18.07
N ASP A 199 8.63 3.99 18.59
CA ASP A 199 7.35 4.31 17.93
C ASP A 199 7.52 4.87 16.50
N MET A 200 8.69 5.46 16.17
CA MET A 200 9.00 5.89 14.80
C MET A 200 9.31 4.71 13.87
N ASN A 201 10.12 3.74 14.30
CA ASN A 201 10.33 2.52 13.52
C ASN A 201 9.03 1.69 13.45
N ARG A 202 8.19 1.74 14.49
CA ARG A 202 6.83 1.17 14.48
C ARG A 202 5.94 1.86 13.44
N LEU A 203 6.00 3.19 13.33
CA LEU A 203 5.34 3.94 12.26
C LEU A 203 5.83 3.46 10.89
N HIS A 204 7.15 3.34 10.65
CA HIS A 204 7.67 2.81 9.37
C HIS A 204 7.13 1.40 9.04
N ARG A 205 7.15 0.48 10.01
CA ARG A 205 6.53 -0.85 9.86
C ARG A 205 5.04 -0.76 9.52
N PHE A 206 4.28 0.09 10.21
CA PHE A 206 2.87 0.32 9.90
C PHE A 206 2.65 0.94 8.51
N LEU A 207 3.52 1.86 8.06
CA LEU A 207 3.43 2.46 6.73
C LEU A 207 3.63 1.42 5.62
N CYS A 208 4.58 0.49 5.78
CA CYS A 208 4.85 -0.57 4.80
C CYS A 208 3.83 -1.72 4.83
N PHE A 209 3.47 -2.23 6.02
CA PHE A 209 2.62 -3.44 6.16
C PHE A 209 1.14 -3.16 6.47
N GLY A 210 0.80 -1.99 7.01
CA GLY A 210 -0.53 -1.69 7.55
C GLY A 210 -0.89 -2.58 8.75
N SER A 211 -2.17 -2.93 8.89
CA SER A 211 -2.67 -3.89 9.88
C SER A 211 -3.70 -4.90 9.33
N GLU A 212 -3.97 -4.88 8.02
CA GLU A 212 -4.98 -5.70 7.35
C GLU A 212 -4.59 -7.19 7.37
N GLY A 213 -5.48 -8.03 7.90
CA GLY A 213 -5.21 -9.44 8.19
C GLY A 213 -4.68 -9.73 9.59
N GLY A 214 -4.10 -8.73 10.28
CA GLY A 214 -3.41 -8.92 11.55
C GLY A 214 -1.99 -9.50 11.39
N THR A 215 -1.41 -9.96 12.51
CA THR A 215 -0.30 -10.93 12.54
C THR A 215 -0.85 -12.31 12.92
N TYR A 216 0.01 -13.32 12.96
CA TYR A 216 -0.35 -14.66 13.46
C TYR A 216 -0.97 -14.61 14.87
N TYR A 217 -0.45 -13.74 15.73
CA TYR A 217 -0.89 -13.56 17.13
C TYR A 217 -1.87 -12.40 17.34
N ILE A 218 -1.69 -11.29 16.61
CA ILE A 218 -2.39 -10.02 16.86
C ILE A 218 -3.48 -9.79 15.80
N LYS A 219 -4.74 -9.94 16.20
CA LYS A 219 -5.92 -9.68 15.34
C LYS A 219 -5.90 -8.26 14.77
N GLU A 220 -6.29 -8.12 13.50
CA GLU A 220 -6.35 -6.85 12.71
C GLU A 220 -6.79 -5.61 13.51
N GLN A 221 -7.86 -5.72 14.29
CA GLN A 221 -8.40 -4.61 15.09
C GLN A 221 -7.47 -4.17 16.23
N LYS A 222 -6.83 -5.12 16.93
CA LYS A 222 -5.84 -4.84 18.00
C LYS A 222 -4.57 -4.25 17.37
N LEU A 223 -4.09 -4.85 16.27
CA LEU A 223 -2.91 -4.38 15.54
C LEU A 223 -3.10 -2.95 14.99
N GLY A 224 -4.30 -2.61 14.51
CA GLY A 224 -4.62 -1.25 14.09
C GLY A 224 -4.67 -0.25 15.25
N LEU A 225 -5.17 -0.67 16.42
CA LEU A 225 -5.23 0.17 17.61
C LEU A 225 -3.83 0.48 18.18
N GLU A 226 -2.99 -0.54 18.40
CA GLU A 226 -1.64 -0.36 18.95
C GLU A 226 -0.76 0.56 18.10
N ASN A 227 -0.90 0.48 16.77
CA ASN A 227 -0.18 1.34 15.84
C ASN A 227 -0.75 2.78 15.81
N ALA A 228 -2.05 2.95 16.08
CA ALA A 228 -2.64 4.28 16.27
C ALA A 228 -2.19 4.92 17.61
N GLU A 229 -2.06 4.12 18.67
CA GLU A 229 -1.55 4.56 19.97
C GLU A 229 -0.07 4.99 19.89
N ALA A 230 0.77 4.24 19.17
CA ALA A 230 2.15 4.62 18.86
C ALA A 230 2.24 5.97 18.14
N LEU A 231 1.39 6.18 17.13
CA LEU A 231 1.31 7.44 16.41
C LEU A 231 0.80 8.60 17.29
N ILE A 232 -0.09 8.34 18.23
CA ILE A 232 -0.55 9.35 19.20
C ILE A 232 0.59 9.74 20.15
N ARG A 233 1.34 8.77 20.69
CA ARG A 233 2.52 9.03 21.54
C ARG A 233 3.55 9.92 20.83
N LEU A 234 3.88 9.65 19.56
CA LEU A 234 4.78 10.52 18.78
C LEU A 234 4.29 11.98 18.65
N ILE A 235 2.98 12.21 18.63
CA ILE A 235 2.40 13.56 18.56
C ILE A 235 2.41 14.22 19.95
N GLU A 236 2.17 13.47 21.01
CA GLU A 236 2.21 13.93 22.41
C GLU A 236 3.66 14.24 22.86
N ASP A 237 4.64 13.47 22.39
CA ASP A 237 6.09 13.73 22.47
C ASP A 237 6.56 14.98 21.69
N GLY A 238 5.68 15.61 20.91
CA GLY A 238 6.00 16.77 20.07
C GLY A 238 6.63 16.46 18.70
N LYS A 239 6.92 15.19 18.38
CA LYS A 239 7.53 14.72 17.12
C LYS A 239 6.56 14.69 15.93
N GLY A 240 5.33 15.20 16.10
CA GLY A 240 4.29 15.17 15.06
C GLY A 240 4.66 15.91 13.75
N TYR A 241 5.63 16.83 13.76
CA TYR A 241 6.17 17.41 12.52
C TYR A 241 7.08 16.42 11.75
N GLU A 242 7.93 15.67 12.45
CA GLU A 242 8.80 14.62 11.89
C GLU A 242 7.94 13.53 11.23
N VAL A 243 6.92 13.06 11.95
CA VAL A 243 5.88 12.13 11.46
C VAL A 243 5.29 12.58 10.11
N ILE A 244 5.05 13.88 9.91
CA ILE A 244 4.56 14.40 8.63
C ILE A 244 5.62 14.42 7.54
N GLN A 245 6.91 14.62 7.86
CA GLN A 245 7.99 14.46 6.88
C GLN A 245 8.16 13.01 6.46
N GLU A 246 8.08 12.05 7.40
CA GLU A 246 8.14 10.62 7.09
C GLU A 246 6.98 10.19 6.19
N ILE A 247 5.73 10.54 6.53
CA ILE A 247 4.55 10.27 5.69
C ILE A 247 4.70 10.90 4.30
N LYS A 248 5.34 12.07 4.20
CA LYS A 248 5.61 12.75 2.93
C LYS A 248 6.68 12.02 2.10
N SER A 249 7.85 11.71 2.68
CA SER A 249 8.94 10.94 2.07
C SER A 249 8.42 9.61 1.51
N PHE A 250 7.85 8.77 2.38
CA PHE A 250 7.34 7.45 2.01
C PHE A 250 6.31 7.53 0.87
N SER A 251 5.45 8.55 0.85
CA SER A 251 4.50 8.77 -0.24
C SER A 251 5.19 9.25 -1.52
N GLN A 252 6.06 10.25 -1.47
CA GLN A 252 6.68 10.89 -2.65
C GLN A 252 7.68 9.97 -3.35
N GLU A 253 8.52 9.27 -2.59
CA GLU A 253 9.42 8.25 -3.11
C GLU A 253 8.63 7.03 -3.61
N GLY A 254 7.59 6.63 -2.87
CA GLY A 254 6.74 5.47 -3.18
C GLY A 254 7.18 4.20 -2.43
N ARG A 255 7.69 4.37 -1.22
CA ARG A 255 8.24 3.31 -0.35
C ARG A 255 7.19 2.34 0.16
N THR A 256 5.92 2.72 0.19
CA THR A 256 4.81 1.85 0.62
C THR A 256 4.06 1.21 -0.54
N ILE A 257 3.69 -0.07 -0.37
CA ILE A 257 2.87 -0.83 -1.32
C ILE A 257 1.41 -0.36 -1.29
N LYS A 258 0.83 -0.26 -0.08
CA LYS A 258 -0.51 0.26 0.15
C LYS A 258 -0.45 1.74 0.56
N GLN A 259 -1.52 2.48 0.26
CA GLN A 259 -1.60 3.92 0.57
C GLN A 259 -2.50 4.16 1.79
N GLU A 260 -3.32 3.18 2.14
CA GLU A 260 -4.23 3.16 3.28
C GLU A 260 -3.53 3.49 4.62
N PRO A 261 -2.35 2.94 4.96
CA PRO A 261 -1.67 3.28 6.23
C PRO A 261 -1.19 4.74 6.28
N LEU A 262 -0.58 5.25 5.20
CA LEU A 262 -0.18 6.66 5.06
C LEU A 262 -1.38 7.60 5.24
N LEU A 263 -2.51 7.27 4.62
CA LEU A 263 -3.71 8.10 4.64
C LEU A 263 -4.43 8.04 6.00
N PHE A 264 -4.34 6.92 6.71
CA PHE A 264 -4.82 6.77 8.09
C PHE A 264 -3.95 7.59 9.06
N ALA A 265 -2.63 7.47 8.96
CA ALA A 265 -1.69 8.24 9.79
C ALA A 265 -1.86 9.76 9.57
N LEU A 266 -2.00 10.20 8.32
CA LEU A 266 -2.31 11.59 7.97
C LEU A 266 -3.70 12.03 8.49
N ALA A 267 -4.68 11.12 8.55
CA ALA A 267 -6.01 11.40 9.10
C ALA A 267 -5.99 11.64 10.62
N ILE A 268 -5.14 10.92 11.37
CA ILE A 268 -4.87 11.14 12.81
C ILE A 268 -4.12 12.47 13.00
N CYS A 269 -3.02 12.70 12.29
CA CYS A 269 -2.22 13.92 12.40
C CYS A 269 -3.02 15.19 12.03
N SER A 270 -4.02 15.09 11.15
CA SER A 270 -4.93 16.20 10.81
C SER A 270 -6.18 16.30 11.73
N GLN A 271 -6.23 15.55 12.84
CA GLN A 271 -7.25 15.65 13.89
C GLN A 271 -6.70 15.86 15.30
N CYS A 272 -5.40 15.65 15.52
CA CYS A 272 -4.74 15.87 16.81
C CYS A 272 -4.98 17.25 17.45
N SER A 273 -4.67 17.32 18.74
CA SER A 273 -4.69 18.54 19.57
C SER A 273 -3.65 19.57 19.12
N ASP A 274 -2.43 19.13 18.81
CA ASP A 274 -1.35 20.02 18.36
C ASP A 274 -1.73 20.76 17.06
N ILE A 275 -1.55 22.08 17.10
CA ILE A 275 -1.81 22.99 15.99
C ILE A 275 -0.71 22.87 14.92
N SER A 276 0.54 22.61 15.30
CA SER A 276 1.67 22.61 14.36
C SER A 276 1.63 21.41 13.41
N THR A 277 1.50 20.21 13.97
CA THR A 277 1.29 18.92 13.30
C THR A 277 0.05 18.97 12.42
N LYS A 278 -1.06 19.50 12.94
CA LYS A 278 -2.32 19.64 12.20
C LYS A 278 -2.20 20.58 10.99
N GLN A 279 -1.46 21.69 11.12
CA GLN A 279 -1.17 22.57 9.98
C GLN A 279 -0.25 21.90 8.95
N ALA A 280 0.79 21.19 9.39
CA ALA A 280 1.68 20.43 8.51
C ALA A 280 0.92 19.33 7.75
N ALA A 281 0.09 18.56 8.46
CA ALA A 281 -0.76 17.52 7.90
C ALA A 281 -1.71 18.05 6.82
N PHE A 282 -2.35 19.21 7.03
CA PHE A 282 -3.22 19.82 6.01
C PHE A 282 -2.45 20.35 4.80
N LYS A 283 -1.21 20.83 4.96
CA LYS A 283 -0.34 21.20 3.82
C LYS A 283 0.07 19.98 2.99
N ALA A 284 0.38 18.85 3.64
CA ALA A 284 0.78 17.61 2.97
C ALA A 284 -0.36 16.91 2.18
N VAL A 285 -1.63 17.34 2.32
CA VAL A 285 -2.78 16.69 1.66
C VAL A 285 -2.65 16.65 0.14
N SER A 286 -2.23 17.73 -0.52
CA SER A 286 -2.10 17.73 -2.00
C SER A 286 -0.94 16.87 -2.49
N GLU A 287 0.15 16.80 -1.73
CA GLU A 287 1.34 15.99 -2.02
C GLU A 287 1.07 14.49 -1.85
N VAL A 288 0.38 14.09 -0.77
CA VAL A 288 0.09 12.68 -0.44
C VAL A 288 -1.15 12.15 -1.18
N CYS A 289 -2.23 12.94 -1.26
CA CYS A 289 -3.51 12.52 -1.86
C CYS A 289 -3.51 12.65 -3.39
N ARG A 290 -2.49 12.11 -4.06
CA ARG A 290 -2.19 12.27 -5.50
C ARG A 290 -3.37 12.04 -6.45
N ILE A 291 -4.24 11.07 -6.15
CA ILE A 291 -5.42 10.70 -6.95
C ILE A 291 -6.72 10.74 -6.11
N PRO A 292 -7.92 10.85 -6.73
CA PRO A 292 -9.19 10.92 -6.00
C PRO A 292 -9.40 9.81 -4.97
N THR A 293 -8.98 8.57 -5.25
CA THR A 293 -9.07 7.45 -4.31
C THR A 293 -8.37 7.76 -2.99
N HIS A 294 -7.19 8.40 -3.02
CA HIS A 294 -6.46 8.75 -1.81
C HIS A 294 -7.23 9.79 -0.98
N LEU A 295 -7.76 10.83 -1.67
CA LEU A 295 -8.56 11.86 -1.03
C LEU A 295 -9.83 11.26 -0.40
N PHE A 296 -10.57 10.42 -1.11
CA PHE A 296 -11.77 9.74 -0.58
C PHE A 296 -11.45 8.84 0.62
N THR A 297 -10.36 8.07 0.57
CA THR A 297 -9.89 7.24 1.69
C THR A 297 -9.49 8.09 2.90
N PHE A 298 -8.77 9.19 2.70
CA PHE A 298 -8.42 10.15 3.77
C PHE A 298 -9.67 10.77 4.42
N ILE A 299 -10.65 11.23 3.63
CA ILE A 299 -11.90 11.77 4.19
C ILE A 299 -12.72 10.68 4.91
N GLN A 300 -12.69 9.44 4.43
CA GLN A 300 -13.35 8.32 5.12
C GLN A 300 -12.68 8.00 6.46
N PHE A 301 -11.36 7.85 6.51
CA PHE A 301 -10.65 7.68 7.80
C PHE A 301 -10.88 8.86 8.75
N LYS A 302 -10.91 10.09 8.24
CA LYS A 302 -11.24 11.26 9.08
C LYS A 302 -12.66 11.22 9.65
N LYS A 303 -13.63 10.67 8.91
CA LYS A 303 -14.99 10.45 9.39
C LYS A 303 -15.02 9.36 10.46
N ASP A 304 -14.27 8.28 10.30
CA ASP A 304 -14.31 7.14 11.22
C ASP A 304 -13.60 7.46 12.55
N LEU A 305 -12.50 8.23 12.49
CA LEU A 305 -11.81 8.77 13.67
C LEU A 305 -12.59 9.85 14.44
N LYS A 306 -13.70 10.38 13.89
CA LYS A 306 -14.49 11.48 14.48
C LYS A 306 -15.02 11.11 15.87
N GLU A 307 -15.41 9.86 16.07
CA GLU A 307 -16.06 9.39 17.31
C GLU A 307 -15.03 9.03 18.38
N SER A 308 -13.95 8.32 18.00
CA SER A 308 -12.86 7.97 18.93
C SER A 308 -12.07 9.20 19.38
N MET A 309 -11.68 10.09 18.46
CA MET A 309 -10.98 11.34 18.77
C MET A 309 -11.92 12.46 19.25
N LYS A 310 -13.24 12.20 19.36
CA LYS A 310 -14.28 13.13 19.85
C LYS A 310 -14.25 14.51 19.17
N CYS A 311 -13.87 14.57 17.89
CA CYS A 311 -13.49 15.81 17.20
C CYS A 311 -14.32 16.06 15.91
N GLY A 312 -14.52 17.32 15.55
CA GLY A 312 -15.30 17.73 14.38
C GLY A 312 -14.49 17.76 13.07
N MET A 313 -14.82 16.90 12.11
CA MET A 313 -14.10 16.80 10.83
C MET A 313 -14.14 18.08 9.96
N TRP A 314 -15.32 18.69 9.76
CA TRP A 314 -15.54 19.75 8.76
C TRP A 314 -15.16 21.17 9.23
N GLY A 315 -13.98 21.31 9.83
CA GLY A 315 -13.40 22.62 10.17
C GLY A 315 -12.95 23.45 8.95
N ARG A 316 -12.64 24.74 9.17
CA ARG A 316 -12.15 25.65 8.11
C ARG A 316 -10.90 25.10 7.39
N ALA A 317 -9.99 24.47 8.13
CA ALA A 317 -8.77 23.88 7.59
C ALA A 317 -9.04 22.75 6.58
N LEU A 318 -9.96 21.81 6.89
CA LEU A 318 -10.31 20.74 5.96
C LEU A 318 -11.00 21.27 4.70
N ARG A 319 -11.92 22.24 4.85
CA ARG A 319 -12.58 22.87 3.70
C ARG A 319 -11.57 23.54 2.78
N LYS A 320 -10.58 24.27 3.33
CA LYS A 320 -9.48 24.85 2.56
C LYS A 320 -8.63 23.77 1.89
N ALA A 321 -8.12 22.78 2.61
CA ALA A 321 -7.25 21.74 2.04
C ALA A 321 -7.92 20.97 0.88
N ILE A 322 -9.22 20.69 0.96
CA ILE A 322 -9.98 20.08 -0.14
C ILE A 322 -10.16 21.07 -1.30
N ALA A 323 -10.48 22.34 -1.02
CA ALA A 323 -10.65 23.34 -2.07
C ALA A 323 -9.34 23.62 -2.83
N ASP A 324 -8.22 23.71 -2.11
CA ASP A 324 -6.87 23.83 -2.68
C ASP A 324 -6.54 22.60 -3.55
N TRP A 325 -6.78 21.37 -3.05
CA TRP A 325 -6.56 20.13 -3.80
C TRP A 325 -7.25 20.09 -5.16
N TYR A 326 -8.44 20.70 -5.28
CA TYR A 326 -9.11 20.88 -6.58
C TYR A 326 -8.48 22.03 -7.38
N ASN A 327 -8.30 23.20 -6.76
CA ASN A 327 -7.82 24.43 -7.44
C ASN A 327 -6.38 24.36 -7.94
N GLU A 328 -5.53 23.49 -7.37
CA GLU A 328 -4.17 23.19 -7.83
C GLU A 328 -4.14 22.31 -9.11
N LYS A 329 -5.26 21.71 -9.53
CA LYS A 329 -5.32 20.82 -10.69
C LYS A 329 -5.94 21.52 -11.90
N GLY A 330 -5.18 21.61 -12.99
CA GLY A 330 -5.69 22.12 -14.27
C GLY A 330 -6.90 21.34 -14.77
N GLY A 331 -7.83 22.02 -15.46
CA GLY A 331 -9.17 21.49 -15.78
C GLY A 331 -9.17 20.13 -16.46
N MET A 332 -8.30 19.90 -17.46
CA MET A 332 -8.19 18.61 -18.15
C MET A 332 -7.68 17.48 -17.23
N ALA A 333 -6.69 17.76 -16.38
CA ALA A 333 -6.18 16.78 -15.42
C ALA A 333 -7.24 16.41 -14.36
N LEU A 334 -8.05 17.40 -13.94
CA LEU A 334 -9.19 17.15 -13.07
C LEU A 334 -10.30 16.35 -13.78
N ALA A 335 -10.60 16.65 -15.05
CA ALA A 335 -11.58 15.90 -15.84
C ALA A 335 -11.21 14.42 -15.96
N LEU A 336 -9.97 14.11 -16.37
CA LEU A 336 -9.42 12.75 -16.42
C LEU A 336 -9.56 12.02 -15.07
N ALA A 337 -9.33 12.72 -13.96
CA ALA A 337 -9.45 12.15 -12.62
C ALA A 337 -10.90 11.87 -12.22
N VAL A 338 -11.82 12.81 -12.40
CA VAL A 338 -13.21 12.68 -11.91
C VAL A 338 -14.05 11.74 -12.76
N THR A 339 -13.76 11.59 -14.06
CA THR A 339 -14.43 10.63 -14.93
C THR A 339 -14.02 9.20 -14.60
N LYS A 340 -12.73 8.97 -14.32
CA LYS A 340 -12.15 7.67 -13.96
C LYS A 340 -12.50 7.21 -12.53
N TYR A 341 -12.61 8.15 -11.60
CA TYR A 341 -12.78 7.87 -10.17
C TYR A 341 -14.04 8.53 -9.56
N LYS A 342 -15.17 8.56 -10.29
CA LYS A 342 -16.45 9.21 -9.89
C LYS A 342 -16.79 9.15 -8.39
N GLN A 343 -16.62 7.97 -7.79
CA GLN A 343 -16.74 7.72 -6.34
C GLN A 343 -15.85 6.55 -5.89
N ARG A 344 -15.34 6.58 -4.66
CA ARG A 344 -14.65 5.46 -3.96
C ARG A 344 -14.91 5.57 -2.45
N ASN A 345 -14.79 4.46 -1.72
CA ASN A 345 -14.82 4.40 -0.25
C ASN A 345 -16.01 5.14 0.41
N GLY A 346 -17.18 5.14 -0.23
CA GLY A 346 -18.39 5.82 0.24
C GLY A 346 -18.52 7.30 -0.12
N TRP A 347 -17.53 7.91 -0.78
CA TRP A 347 -17.51 9.33 -1.13
C TRP A 347 -17.50 9.57 -2.64
N SER A 348 -18.22 10.60 -3.08
CA SER A 348 -18.18 11.11 -4.45
C SER A 348 -17.52 12.49 -4.53
N HIS A 349 -17.09 12.89 -5.73
CA HIS A 349 -16.63 14.27 -5.95
C HIS A 349 -17.73 15.31 -5.62
N LYS A 350 -19.00 14.99 -5.87
CA LYS A 350 -20.15 15.88 -5.60
C LYS A 350 -20.32 16.16 -4.10
N ASP A 351 -20.00 15.20 -3.23
CA ASP A 351 -20.03 15.39 -1.78
C ASP A 351 -18.89 16.29 -1.29
N LEU A 352 -17.67 16.06 -1.77
CA LEU A 352 -16.52 16.88 -1.38
C LEU A 352 -16.66 18.33 -1.87
N LEU A 353 -17.20 18.56 -3.07
CA LEU A 353 -17.50 19.91 -3.58
C LEU A 353 -18.56 20.62 -2.72
N ARG A 354 -19.65 19.91 -2.38
CA ARG A 354 -20.72 20.42 -1.51
C ARG A 354 -20.23 20.81 -0.12
N LEU A 355 -19.34 20.01 0.47
CA LEU A 355 -18.90 20.16 1.87
C LEU A 355 -17.64 21.03 2.04
N SER A 356 -16.80 21.14 1.01
CA SER A 356 -15.68 22.12 0.98
C SER A 356 -16.15 23.55 0.69
N HIS A 357 -17.28 23.72 0.02
CA HIS A 357 -17.73 24.99 -0.57
C HIS A 357 -16.69 25.56 -1.56
N LEU A 358 -16.18 24.71 -2.46
CA LEU A 358 -15.19 25.11 -3.48
C LEU A 358 -15.69 26.31 -4.30
N LYS A 359 -14.86 27.37 -4.36
CA LYS A 359 -14.88 28.36 -5.43
C LYS A 359 -13.79 27.99 -6.46
N PRO A 360 -14.15 27.64 -7.71
CA PRO A 360 -13.17 27.32 -8.75
C PRO A 360 -12.22 28.48 -9.04
N SER A 361 -10.94 28.17 -9.30
CA SER A 361 -9.89 29.13 -9.64
C SER A 361 -9.87 29.55 -11.11
N SER A 362 -10.40 28.75 -12.04
CA SER A 362 -10.47 29.06 -13.48
C SER A 362 -11.69 28.43 -14.17
N GLU A 363 -12.00 28.89 -15.39
CA GLU A 363 -13.18 28.45 -16.17
C GLU A 363 -13.16 26.93 -16.44
N GLY A 364 -11.98 26.34 -16.68
CA GLY A 364 -11.84 24.90 -16.85
C GLY A 364 -12.22 24.10 -15.60
N LEU A 365 -11.94 24.62 -14.40
CA LEU A 365 -12.42 24.02 -13.15
C LEU A 365 -13.90 24.32 -12.91
N ALA A 366 -14.41 25.47 -13.34
CA ALA A 366 -15.84 25.80 -13.26
C ALA A 366 -16.68 24.84 -14.13
N ILE A 367 -16.20 24.48 -15.33
CA ILE A 367 -16.78 23.47 -16.21
C ILE A 367 -16.82 22.10 -15.52
N VAL A 368 -15.69 21.61 -15.02
CA VAL A 368 -15.63 20.28 -14.38
C VAL A 368 -16.46 20.24 -13.09
N THR A 369 -16.44 21.31 -12.29
CA THR A 369 -17.30 21.46 -11.09
C THR A 369 -18.78 21.45 -11.44
N LYS A 370 -19.18 22.11 -12.54
CA LYS A 370 -20.56 22.08 -13.04
C LYS A 370 -20.94 20.70 -13.58
N TYR A 371 -20.06 20.03 -14.35
CA TYR A 371 -20.25 18.65 -14.82
C TYR A 371 -20.49 17.68 -13.65
N ILE A 372 -19.71 17.77 -12.56
CA ILE A 372 -19.88 16.90 -11.38
C ILE A 372 -21.19 17.20 -10.62
N THR A 373 -21.53 18.48 -10.45
CA THR A 373 -22.69 18.87 -9.63
C THR A 373 -24.02 18.75 -10.36
N LYS A 374 -24.05 19.03 -11.67
CA LYS A 374 -25.24 19.14 -12.52
C LYS A 374 -25.32 18.13 -13.68
N GLY A 375 -24.20 17.58 -14.13
CA GLY A 375 -24.14 16.65 -15.26
C GLY A 375 -23.92 17.32 -16.62
N TRP A 376 -23.73 16.50 -17.66
CA TRP A 376 -23.31 16.95 -18.99
C TRP A 376 -24.27 17.92 -19.69
N LYS A 377 -25.59 17.69 -19.61
CA LYS A 377 -26.59 18.53 -20.31
C LYS A 377 -26.52 20.01 -19.93
N GLU A 378 -26.38 20.33 -18.64
CA GLU A 378 -26.22 21.71 -18.15
C GLU A 378 -24.86 22.33 -18.47
N VAL A 379 -23.85 21.52 -18.84
CA VAL A 379 -22.55 22.01 -19.31
C VAL A 379 -22.60 22.27 -20.81
N HIS A 380 -23.06 21.31 -21.61
CA HIS A 380 -23.21 21.47 -23.06
C HIS A 380 -24.00 22.75 -23.40
N GLU A 381 -25.20 22.91 -22.84
CA GLU A 381 -26.06 24.06 -23.14
C GLU A 381 -25.43 25.42 -22.78
N LEU A 382 -24.69 25.48 -21.67
CA LEU A 382 -24.11 26.71 -21.14
C LEU A 382 -22.81 27.13 -21.84
N TYR A 383 -22.21 26.24 -22.65
CA TYR A 383 -20.96 26.50 -23.37
C TYR A 383 -21.08 26.37 -24.90
N LYS A 384 -22.19 25.85 -25.44
CA LYS A 384 -22.50 25.69 -26.87
C LYS A 384 -22.26 26.95 -27.72
N GLU A 385 -22.61 28.12 -27.18
CA GLU A 385 -22.59 29.41 -27.90
C GLU A 385 -21.57 30.41 -27.31
N LYS A 386 -20.69 29.95 -26.42
CA LYS A 386 -19.61 30.77 -25.84
C LYS A 386 -18.36 30.74 -26.72
N ALA A 387 -17.68 31.88 -26.80
CA ALA A 387 -16.27 31.88 -27.21
C ALA A 387 -15.43 31.10 -26.17
N LEU A 388 -14.71 30.08 -26.64
CA LEU A 388 -13.95 29.13 -25.82
C LEU A 388 -12.46 29.23 -26.15
N THR A 389 -11.59 29.01 -25.16
CA THR A 389 -10.17 28.78 -25.43
C THR A 389 -9.95 27.35 -25.93
N VAL A 390 -8.89 27.13 -26.72
CA VAL A 390 -8.55 25.81 -27.30
C VAL A 390 -8.38 24.72 -26.22
N GLU A 391 -7.90 25.08 -25.03
CA GLU A 391 -7.82 24.17 -23.87
C GLU A 391 -9.20 23.75 -23.36
N THR A 392 -10.14 24.71 -23.37
CA THR A 392 -11.50 24.51 -22.88
C THR A 392 -12.34 23.72 -23.88
N GLU A 393 -12.13 23.93 -25.18
CA GLU A 393 -12.74 23.14 -26.25
C GLU A 393 -12.30 21.67 -26.17
N LYS A 394 -10.99 21.40 -25.99
CA LYS A 394 -10.44 20.06 -25.76
C LYS A 394 -11.03 19.38 -24.51
N LEU A 395 -11.18 20.15 -23.42
CA LEU A 395 -11.83 19.69 -22.20
C LEU A 395 -13.31 19.29 -22.43
N LEU A 396 -14.06 20.08 -23.20
CA LEU A 396 -15.46 19.78 -23.51
C LEU A 396 -15.59 18.55 -24.42
N LYS A 397 -14.79 18.44 -25.48
CA LYS A 397 -14.73 17.25 -26.35
C LYS A 397 -14.39 15.97 -25.57
N TYR A 398 -13.46 16.04 -24.62
CA TYR A 398 -13.15 14.92 -23.74
C TYR A 398 -14.34 14.51 -22.85
N LEU A 399 -15.05 15.47 -22.25
CA LEU A 399 -16.24 15.18 -21.44
C LEU A 399 -17.40 14.63 -22.29
N GLU A 400 -17.56 15.12 -23.52
CA GLU A 400 -18.52 14.60 -24.50
C GLU A 400 -18.23 13.15 -24.85
N ALA A 401 -17.01 12.82 -25.25
CA ALA A 401 -16.57 11.46 -25.56
C ALA A 401 -16.79 10.50 -24.38
N VAL A 402 -16.50 10.96 -23.16
CA VAL A 402 -16.76 10.20 -21.94
C VAL A 402 -18.25 9.93 -21.73
N GLU A 403 -19.19 10.80 -22.14
CA GLU A 403 -20.62 10.45 -22.12
C GLU A 403 -21.04 9.60 -23.34
N LYS A 404 -20.53 9.88 -24.54
CA LYS A 404 -20.80 9.13 -25.78
C LYS A 404 -20.53 7.64 -25.59
N VAL A 405 -19.38 7.29 -25.00
CA VAL A 405 -18.96 5.90 -24.71
C VAL A 405 -19.87 5.18 -23.71
N LYS A 406 -20.76 5.87 -22.99
CA LYS A 406 -21.75 5.25 -22.08
C LYS A 406 -23.13 5.05 -22.71
N HIS A 407 -23.35 5.62 -23.89
CA HIS A 407 -24.63 5.55 -24.60
C HIS A 407 -24.55 4.66 -25.84
N THR A 408 -23.39 4.58 -26.49
CA THR A 408 -23.19 3.66 -27.61
C THR A 408 -23.13 2.19 -27.18
N LYS A 409 -23.44 1.32 -28.13
CA LYS A 409 -23.29 -0.14 -28.08
C LYS A 409 -22.41 -0.68 -29.21
N ASP A 410 -22.00 0.18 -30.15
CA ASP A 410 -21.12 -0.23 -31.24
C ASP A 410 -19.69 -0.47 -30.71
N GLU A 411 -19.03 -1.48 -31.26
CA GLU A 411 -17.70 -1.90 -30.87
C GLU A 411 -16.63 -1.01 -31.53
N LEU A 412 -16.84 -0.63 -32.79
CA LEU A 412 -15.90 0.20 -33.56
C LEU A 412 -15.87 1.63 -33.03
N GLU A 413 -17.02 2.23 -32.72
CA GLU A 413 -17.11 3.53 -32.07
C GLU A 413 -16.44 3.53 -30.69
N VAL A 414 -16.59 2.46 -29.89
CA VAL A 414 -15.90 2.36 -28.59
C VAL A 414 -14.38 2.29 -28.77
N ILE A 415 -13.88 1.52 -29.73
CA ILE A 415 -12.44 1.45 -30.06
C ILE A 415 -11.91 2.82 -30.48
N HIS A 416 -12.58 3.50 -31.41
CA HIS A 416 -12.17 4.83 -31.89
C HIS A 416 -12.14 5.87 -30.76
N LEU A 417 -13.14 5.88 -29.87
CA LEU A 417 -13.16 6.76 -28.69
C LEU A 417 -12.04 6.43 -27.68
N ILE A 418 -11.63 5.17 -27.55
CA ILE A 418 -10.47 4.77 -26.74
C ILE A 418 -9.18 5.31 -27.34
N GLU A 419 -9.01 5.22 -28.66
CA GLU A 419 -7.80 5.65 -29.37
C GLU A 419 -7.65 7.19 -29.39
N GLU A 420 -8.70 7.93 -29.76
CA GLU A 420 -8.64 9.40 -29.85
C GLU A 420 -8.44 10.05 -28.47
N HIS A 421 -9.24 9.63 -27.47
CA HIS A 421 -9.30 10.31 -26.17
C HIS A 421 -8.56 9.58 -25.04
N ARG A 422 -7.83 8.49 -25.35
CA ARG A 422 -7.11 7.62 -24.40
C ARG A 422 -7.99 7.16 -23.23
N LEU A 423 -9.21 6.75 -23.55
CA LEU A 423 -10.17 6.30 -22.53
C LEU A 423 -9.70 5.00 -21.88
N VAL A 424 -9.85 4.92 -20.56
CA VAL A 424 -9.44 3.75 -19.78
C VAL A 424 -10.64 2.86 -19.43
N ARG A 425 -10.34 1.63 -19.03
CA ARG A 425 -11.29 0.60 -18.56
C ARG A 425 -12.38 1.11 -17.61
N GLU A 426 -12.08 2.07 -16.73
CA GLU A 426 -13.05 2.67 -15.79
C GLU A 426 -14.09 3.60 -16.43
N HIS A 427 -13.91 4.03 -17.68
CA HIS A 427 -14.89 4.84 -18.43
C HIS A 427 -15.95 3.99 -19.15
N LEU A 428 -15.63 2.74 -19.46
CA LEU A 428 -16.43 1.85 -20.30
C LEU A 428 -17.54 1.13 -19.52
N LEU A 429 -18.56 0.64 -20.24
CA LEU A 429 -19.59 -0.21 -19.66
C LEU A 429 -19.08 -1.65 -19.47
N THR A 430 -19.66 -2.37 -18.51
CA THR A 430 -19.37 -3.78 -18.24
C THR A 430 -19.66 -4.72 -19.42
N ASN A 431 -20.46 -4.28 -20.40
CA ASN A 431 -20.68 -5.00 -21.66
C ASN A 431 -19.53 -4.83 -22.65
N HIS A 432 -18.94 -3.63 -22.77
CA HIS A 432 -17.79 -3.39 -23.66
C HIS A 432 -16.57 -4.22 -23.23
N LEU A 433 -16.40 -4.40 -21.91
CA LEU A 433 -15.34 -5.25 -21.32
C LEU A 433 -15.50 -6.77 -21.57
N LYS A 434 -16.45 -7.18 -22.43
CA LYS A 434 -16.61 -8.55 -22.94
C LYS A 434 -15.97 -8.77 -24.31
N SER A 435 -15.80 -7.72 -25.12
CA SER A 435 -15.17 -7.79 -26.45
C SER A 435 -13.67 -8.10 -26.33
N LYS A 436 -13.09 -8.83 -27.30
CA LYS A 436 -11.65 -9.04 -27.41
C LYS A 436 -10.95 -7.77 -27.91
N GLU A 437 -11.48 -7.13 -28.95
CA GLU A 437 -10.86 -6.00 -29.64
C GLU A 437 -10.87 -4.71 -28.78
N VAL A 438 -11.92 -4.49 -27.98
CA VAL A 438 -11.95 -3.39 -26.98
C VAL A 438 -10.83 -3.55 -25.94
N TRP A 439 -10.49 -4.79 -25.55
CA TRP A 439 -9.35 -5.02 -24.65
C TRP A 439 -7.99 -4.85 -25.35
N LYS A 440 -7.87 -5.14 -26.65
CA LYS A 440 -6.67 -4.81 -27.44
C LYS A 440 -6.46 -3.30 -27.55
N ALA A 441 -7.51 -2.53 -27.85
CA ALA A 441 -7.45 -1.07 -27.90
C ALA A 441 -7.02 -0.49 -26.54
N LEU A 442 -7.61 -0.99 -25.43
CA LEU A 442 -7.19 -0.63 -24.07
C LEU A 442 -5.73 -1.01 -23.76
N LEU A 443 -5.18 -2.08 -24.35
CA LEU A 443 -3.83 -2.58 -24.07
C LEU A 443 -2.73 -1.62 -24.56
N GLN A 444 -2.97 -0.89 -25.65
CA GLN A 444 -1.97 -0.01 -26.27
C GLN A 444 -1.47 1.07 -25.30
N GLU A 445 -2.39 1.79 -24.65
CA GLU A 445 -2.09 2.85 -23.69
C GLU A 445 -2.26 2.41 -22.21
N MET A 446 -2.35 1.10 -21.93
CA MET A 446 -2.61 0.61 -20.57
C MET A 446 -1.48 0.96 -19.58
N PRO A 447 -1.77 1.65 -18.46
CA PRO A 447 -0.78 1.90 -17.40
C PRO A 447 -0.31 0.60 -16.74
N LEU A 448 0.98 0.48 -16.40
CA LEU A 448 1.57 -0.77 -15.87
C LEU A 448 0.84 -1.35 -14.64
N THR A 449 0.41 -0.51 -13.70
CA THR A 449 -0.35 -0.96 -12.51
C THR A 449 -1.74 -1.53 -12.88
N ALA A 450 -2.32 -1.11 -14.01
CA ALA A 450 -3.53 -1.70 -14.55
C ALA A 450 -3.23 -2.97 -15.35
N LEU A 451 -2.13 -3.00 -16.12
CA LEU A 451 -1.65 -4.18 -16.85
C LEU A 451 -1.45 -5.37 -15.90
N LEU A 452 -0.59 -5.23 -14.90
CA LEU A 452 -0.30 -6.27 -13.88
C LEU A 452 -1.59 -6.83 -13.24
N ARG A 453 -2.57 -5.97 -12.97
CA ARG A 453 -3.84 -6.35 -12.32
C ARG A 453 -4.88 -6.98 -13.24
N ASN A 454 -4.67 -6.98 -14.56
CA ASN A 454 -5.63 -7.53 -15.53
C ASN A 454 -5.03 -8.65 -16.41
N LEU A 455 -3.77 -9.06 -16.25
CA LEU A 455 -3.13 -10.16 -17.02
C LEU A 455 -4.02 -11.42 -17.10
N GLY A 456 -4.46 -11.94 -15.95
CA GLY A 456 -5.37 -13.10 -15.87
C GLY A 456 -6.73 -12.86 -16.54
N LYS A 457 -7.24 -11.62 -16.53
CA LYS A 457 -8.51 -11.28 -17.19
C LYS A 457 -8.37 -11.15 -18.71
N MET A 458 -7.26 -10.61 -19.20
CA MET A 458 -6.97 -10.54 -20.64
C MET A 458 -6.67 -11.91 -21.23
N THR A 459 -5.95 -12.75 -20.48
CA THR A 459 -5.72 -14.17 -20.84
C THR A 459 -7.04 -14.96 -20.82
N ALA A 460 -7.90 -14.80 -19.80
CA ALA A 460 -9.24 -15.41 -19.76
C ALA A 460 -10.22 -14.89 -20.82
N ASN A 461 -9.95 -13.74 -21.43
CA ASN A 461 -10.70 -13.18 -22.56
C ASN A 461 -10.09 -13.54 -23.92
N SER A 462 -9.05 -14.38 -23.94
CA SER A 462 -8.30 -14.73 -25.15
C SER A 462 -7.72 -13.53 -25.90
N VAL A 463 -7.36 -12.46 -25.18
CA VAL A 463 -6.64 -11.28 -25.70
C VAL A 463 -5.14 -11.56 -25.72
N LEU A 464 -4.67 -12.28 -24.71
CA LEU A 464 -3.29 -12.78 -24.59
C LEU A 464 -3.34 -14.29 -24.86
N GLU A 465 -3.20 -14.66 -26.13
CA GLU A 465 -3.04 -16.05 -26.58
C GLU A 465 -1.55 -16.30 -26.92
N PRO A 466 -0.99 -17.48 -26.62
CA PRO A 466 0.43 -17.75 -26.89
C PRO A 466 0.79 -17.56 -28.37
N GLY A 467 1.84 -16.78 -28.62
CA GLY A 467 2.30 -16.43 -29.98
C GLY A 467 1.68 -15.18 -30.61
N ASN A 468 0.69 -14.54 -29.95
CA ASN A 468 0.16 -13.25 -30.41
C ASN A 468 1.12 -12.09 -30.12
N SER A 469 1.11 -11.05 -30.98
CA SER A 469 1.95 -9.85 -30.79
C SER A 469 1.60 -9.06 -29.51
N GLU A 470 0.36 -9.16 -29.04
CA GLU A 470 -0.07 -8.61 -27.74
C GLU A 470 0.70 -9.20 -26.55
N VAL A 471 1.12 -10.48 -26.61
CA VAL A 471 1.97 -11.09 -25.57
C VAL A 471 3.36 -10.47 -25.59
N SER A 472 3.98 -10.35 -26.76
CA SER A 472 5.28 -9.70 -26.92
C SER A 472 5.27 -8.24 -26.45
N LEU A 473 4.20 -7.49 -26.75
CA LEU A 473 4.00 -6.11 -26.29
C LEU A 473 3.87 -6.02 -24.75
N VAL A 474 3.21 -6.99 -24.11
CA VAL A 474 3.14 -7.09 -22.65
C VAL A 474 4.52 -7.40 -22.07
N CYS A 475 5.24 -8.37 -22.64
CA CYS A 475 6.58 -8.76 -22.19
C CYS A 475 7.58 -7.60 -22.32
N GLU A 476 7.54 -6.81 -23.40
CA GLU A 476 8.35 -5.59 -23.56
C GLU A 476 8.03 -4.56 -22.47
N LYS A 477 6.74 -4.25 -22.27
CA LYS A 477 6.27 -3.28 -21.26
C LYS A 477 6.67 -3.67 -19.83
N LEU A 478 6.61 -4.96 -19.50
CA LEU A 478 7.05 -5.50 -18.21
C LEU A 478 8.59 -5.47 -18.08
N CYS A 479 9.32 -5.75 -19.16
CA CYS A 479 10.79 -5.74 -19.17
C CYS A 479 11.43 -4.34 -19.18
N ASN A 480 10.65 -3.26 -19.34
CA ASN A 480 11.14 -1.90 -19.51
C ASN A 480 11.32 -1.18 -18.17
N GLU A 481 12.54 -1.20 -17.65
CA GLU A 481 12.97 -0.56 -16.39
C GLU A 481 12.58 0.93 -16.28
N LYS A 482 12.67 1.69 -17.39
CA LYS A 482 12.30 3.12 -17.40
C LYS A 482 10.80 3.32 -17.20
N LEU A 483 9.97 2.43 -17.73
CA LEU A 483 8.52 2.44 -17.49
C LEU A 483 8.19 1.96 -16.08
N LEU A 484 8.83 0.90 -15.59
CA LEU A 484 8.68 0.39 -14.22
C LEU A 484 8.97 1.50 -13.17
N LYS A 485 10.11 2.19 -13.31
CA LYS A 485 10.51 3.32 -12.44
C LYS A 485 9.55 4.50 -12.58
N LYS A 486 9.20 4.92 -13.80
CA LYS A 486 8.24 6.03 -14.03
C LYS A 486 6.85 5.76 -13.46
N ALA A 487 6.40 4.50 -13.46
CA ALA A 487 5.12 4.08 -12.91
C ALA A 487 5.17 3.71 -11.41
N ARG A 488 6.34 3.82 -10.75
CA ARG A 488 6.57 3.41 -9.35
C ARG A 488 6.10 1.98 -9.07
N ILE A 489 6.48 1.03 -9.93
CA ILE A 489 6.13 -0.39 -9.73
C ILE A 489 7.05 -0.99 -8.66
N HIS A 490 6.57 -0.99 -7.41
CA HIS A 490 7.18 -1.72 -6.29
C HIS A 490 7.36 -3.23 -6.63
N PRO A 491 8.48 -3.89 -6.28
CA PRO A 491 8.70 -5.31 -6.57
C PRO A 491 7.61 -6.26 -6.08
N PHE A 492 7.10 -6.06 -4.86
CA PHE A 492 5.92 -6.75 -4.33
C PHE A 492 4.68 -6.69 -5.26
N HIS A 493 4.46 -5.63 -6.05
CA HIS A 493 3.39 -5.62 -7.05
C HIS A 493 3.62 -6.65 -8.16
N VAL A 494 4.88 -6.88 -8.55
CA VAL A 494 5.27 -7.89 -9.54
C VAL A 494 5.17 -9.29 -8.93
N LEU A 495 5.67 -9.49 -7.70
CA LEU A 495 5.57 -10.75 -6.95
C LEU A 495 4.10 -11.19 -6.75
N VAL A 496 3.22 -10.27 -6.31
CA VAL A 496 1.78 -10.55 -6.18
C VAL A 496 1.15 -10.81 -7.55
N ALA A 497 1.53 -10.07 -8.60
CA ALA A 497 1.01 -10.30 -9.95
C ALA A 497 1.46 -11.66 -10.53
N LEU A 498 2.72 -12.06 -10.30
CA LEU A 498 3.30 -13.34 -10.70
C LEU A 498 2.51 -14.50 -10.08
N GLU A 499 2.45 -14.59 -8.76
CA GLU A 499 1.74 -15.69 -8.09
C GLU A 499 0.22 -15.64 -8.35
N THR A 500 -0.40 -14.44 -8.38
CA THR A 500 -1.83 -14.32 -8.75
C THR A 500 -2.10 -14.75 -10.19
N TYR A 501 -1.19 -14.52 -11.13
CA TYR A 501 -1.35 -14.96 -12.52
C TYR A 501 -1.12 -16.46 -12.67
N LYS A 502 -0.13 -16.99 -11.97
CA LYS A 502 0.29 -18.40 -11.95
C LYS A 502 -0.76 -19.35 -11.37
N THR A 503 -1.64 -18.91 -10.47
CA THR A 503 -2.76 -19.76 -9.98
C THR A 503 -3.72 -20.21 -11.08
N GLY A 504 -3.76 -19.52 -12.23
CA GLY A 504 -4.73 -19.77 -13.30
C GLY A 504 -6.18 -19.44 -12.93
N HIS A 505 -6.46 -18.82 -11.78
CA HIS A 505 -7.83 -18.50 -11.37
C HIS A 505 -7.94 -17.30 -10.42
N GLY A 506 -9.06 -16.58 -10.51
CA GLY A 506 -9.32 -15.43 -9.67
C GLY A 506 -9.71 -15.81 -8.25
N LEU A 507 -9.04 -15.21 -7.25
CA LEU A 507 -9.32 -15.38 -5.81
C LEU A 507 -10.79 -15.10 -5.41
N ARG A 508 -11.54 -14.38 -6.26
CA ARG A 508 -13.00 -14.15 -6.11
C ARG A 508 -13.70 -14.32 -7.46
N GLY A 509 -14.74 -15.15 -7.50
CA GLY A 509 -15.57 -15.38 -8.68
C GLY A 509 -15.27 -16.70 -9.41
N LYS A 510 -15.67 -16.80 -10.68
CA LYS A 510 -15.55 -18.01 -11.52
C LYS A 510 -14.50 -17.89 -12.64
N LEU A 511 -13.65 -16.87 -12.59
CA LEU A 511 -12.68 -16.58 -13.66
C LEU A 511 -11.51 -17.56 -13.60
N LYS A 512 -11.22 -18.23 -14.72
CA LYS A 512 -10.06 -19.12 -14.92
C LYS A 512 -9.33 -18.75 -16.21
N TRP A 513 -8.04 -19.03 -16.27
CA TRP A 513 -7.17 -18.91 -17.45
C TRP A 513 -6.04 -19.93 -17.36
N ARG A 514 -5.38 -20.20 -18.49
CA ARG A 514 -4.08 -20.88 -18.51
C ARG A 514 -2.98 -19.81 -18.41
N PRO A 515 -2.03 -19.87 -17.47
CA PRO A 515 -0.89 -18.94 -17.47
C PRO A 515 -0.04 -19.09 -18.74
N ASP A 516 0.50 -17.98 -19.24
CA ASP A 516 1.45 -17.96 -20.35
C ASP A 516 2.91 -17.93 -19.84
N GLU A 517 3.77 -18.73 -20.46
CA GLU A 517 5.17 -18.94 -20.07
C GLU A 517 6.09 -17.76 -20.38
N GLU A 518 5.79 -16.96 -21.41
CA GLU A 518 6.56 -15.74 -21.71
C GLU A 518 6.22 -14.64 -20.70
N ILE A 519 4.93 -14.49 -20.37
CA ILE A 519 4.48 -13.54 -19.35
C ILE A 519 5.04 -13.91 -17.97
N LEU A 520 5.08 -15.19 -17.60
CA LEU A 520 5.70 -15.63 -16.35
C LEU A 520 7.20 -15.27 -16.29
N LYS A 521 7.96 -15.54 -17.36
CA LYS A 521 9.39 -15.15 -17.46
C LYS A 521 9.59 -13.63 -17.45
N ALA A 522 8.72 -12.88 -18.12
CA ALA A 522 8.75 -11.43 -18.13
C ALA A 522 8.44 -10.82 -16.74
N LEU A 523 7.58 -11.47 -15.94
CA LEU A 523 7.31 -11.07 -14.56
C LEU A 523 8.47 -11.39 -13.61
N ASP A 524 9.11 -12.56 -13.72
CA ASP A 524 10.32 -12.89 -12.96
C ASP A 524 11.46 -11.89 -13.30
N ALA A 525 11.72 -11.64 -14.58
CA ALA A 525 12.68 -10.63 -15.03
C ALA A 525 12.31 -9.20 -14.60
N ALA A 526 11.02 -8.85 -14.57
CA ALA A 526 10.54 -7.55 -14.09
C ALA A 526 10.74 -7.38 -12.58
N PHE A 527 10.58 -8.43 -11.78
CA PHE A 527 10.79 -8.38 -10.33
C PHE A 527 12.21 -7.89 -10.01
N TYR A 528 13.24 -8.51 -10.60
CA TYR A 528 14.62 -8.07 -10.39
C TYR A 528 14.88 -6.65 -10.93
N LYS A 529 14.27 -6.26 -12.06
CA LYS A 529 14.36 -4.90 -12.63
C LYS A 529 13.62 -3.82 -11.84
N THR A 530 12.69 -4.18 -10.96
CA THR A 530 12.00 -3.21 -10.09
C THR A 530 12.79 -2.78 -8.86
N PHE A 531 13.87 -3.47 -8.50
CA PHE A 531 14.74 -3.03 -7.42
C PHE A 531 15.62 -1.85 -7.87
N LYS A 532 15.87 -0.94 -6.94
CA LYS A 532 16.95 0.05 -7.10
C LYS A 532 18.27 -0.74 -7.05
N THR A 533 19.06 -0.69 -8.13
CA THR A 533 20.43 -1.20 -8.12
C THR A 533 21.25 -0.27 -7.23
N VAL A 534 21.33 -0.60 -5.95
CA VAL A 534 22.24 0.01 -4.97
C VAL A 534 23.64 -0.53 -5.23
N GLU A 535 24.67 0.29 -5.00
CA GLU A 535 26.05 -0.15 -5.16
C GLU A 535 26.43 -1.13 -4.05
N PRO A 536 27.01 -2.31 -4.36
CA PRO A 536 27.36 -3.29 -3.34
C PRO A 536 28.40 -2.74 -2.38
N THR A 537 28.20 -2.98 -1.09
CA THR A 537 29.18 -2.67 -0.03
C THR A 537 30.39 -3.60 -0.07
N GLY A 538 30.26 -4.78 -0.69
CA GLY A 538 31.34 -5.78 -0.77
C GLY A 538 31.68 -6.41 0.57
N LYS A 539 30.77 -6.32 1.56
CA LYS A 539 30.87 -7.01 2.86
C LYS A 539 30.34 -8.44 2.77
N ARG A 540 30.65 -9.24 3.79
CA ARG A 540 30.14 -10.62 3.94
C ARG A 540 28.80 -10.62 4.66
N PHE A 541 27.75 -11.04 3.97
CA PHE A 541 26.39 -11.08 4.50
C PHE A 541 25.99 -12.50 4.90
N LEU A 542 25.30 -12.64 6.03
CA LEU A 542 24.57 -13.85 6.41
C LEU A 542 23.08 -13.51 6.51
N LEU A 543 22.30 -14.06 5.59
CA LEU A 543 20.89 -13.79 5.41
C LEU A 543 20.07 -14.95 5.98
N ALA A 544 19.36 -14.70 7.08
CA ALA A 544 18.62 -15.72 7.82
C ALA A 544 17.11 -15.52 7.65
N VAL A 545 16.44 -16.51 7.06
CA VAL A 545 14.97 -16.51 6.91
C VAL A 545 14.32 -17.31 8.02
N ASP A 546 13.43 -16.66 8.76
CA ASP A 546 12.55 -17.31 9.71
C ASP A 546 11.49 -18.14 8.97
N VAL A 547 11.42 -19.42 9.34
CA VAL A 547 10.50 -20.44 8.79
C VAL A 547 9.69 -21.12 9.89
N SER A 548 9.53 -20.45 11.03
CA SER A 548 8.59 -20.82 12.09
C SER A 548 7.13 -20.80 11.63
N ALA A 549 6.23 -21.32 12.47
CA ALA A 549 4.80 -21.37 12.17
C ALA A 549 4.17 -19.97 12.00
N SER A 550 4.64 -18.96 12.74
CA SER A 550 4.10 -17.59 12.66
C SER A 550 4.30 -16.96 11.29
N MET A 551 5.44 -17.25 10.65
CA MET A 551 5.83 -16.77 9.32
C MET A 551 4.92 -17.28 8.17
N ASN A 552 3.95 -18.16 8.45
CA ASN A 552 2.88 -18.50 7.50
C ASN A 552 1.76 -17.43 7.41
N GLN A 553 1.80 -16.39 8.26
CA GLN A 553 0.87 -15.25 8.22
C GLN A 553 0.88 -14.51 6.87
N ARG A 554 -0.28 -14.00 6.44
CA ARG A 554 -0.46 -13.37 5.12
C ARG A 554 -0.07 -11.90 5.12
N VAL A 555 0.93 -11.54 4.31
CA VAL A 555 1.41 -10.15 4.23
C VAL A 555 0.45 -9.31 3.38
N LEU A 556 0.06 -8.13 3.90
CA LEU A 556 -0.73 -7.11 3.19
C LEU A 556 -2.08 -7.64 2.63
N GLY A 557 -2.70 -8.63 3.27
CA GLY A 557 -3.93 -9.26 2.78
C GLY A 557 -3.79 -9.96 1.42
N SER A 558 -2.56 -10.35 1.04
CA SER A 558 -2.24 -10.99 -0.24
C SER A 558 -2.31 -12.53 -0.16
N VAL A 559 -2.03 -13.20 -1.28
CA VAL A 559 -1.87 -14.66 -1.34
C VAL A 559 -0.53 -15.14 -0.74
N LEU A 560 0.39 -14.24 -0.42
CA LEU A 560 1.76 -14.55 0.00
C LEU A 560 1.86 -14.65 1.52
N ASN A 561 2.69 -15.57 2.04
CA ASN A 561 3.04 -15.63 3.46
C ASN A 561 4.36 -14.90 3.77
N ALA A 562 4.63 -14.59 5.03
CA ALA A 562 5.81 -13.83 5.42
C ALA A 562 7.14 -14.52 5.06
N SER A 563 7.24 -15.85 5.13
CA SER A 563 8.45 -16.58 4.71
C SER A 563 8.72 -16.51 3.20
N THR A 564 7.70 -16.63 2.34
CA THR A 564 7.78 -16.35 0.88
C THR A 564 8.32 -14.94 0.62
N VAL A 565 7.82 -13.98 1.38
CA VAL A 565 8.05 -12.55 1.21
C VAL A 565 9.45 -12.17 1.74
N ALA A 566 9.92 -12.81 2.82
CA ALA A 566 11.29 -12.73 3.32
C ALA A 566 12.31 -13.34 2.33
N ALA A 567 12.07 -14.56 1.83
CA ALA A 567 12.96 -15.21 0.88
C ALA A 567 13.10 -14.42 -0.43
N ALA A 568 12.03 -13.74 -0.87
CA ALA A 568 12.07 -12.84 -2.00
C ALA A 568 13.01 -11.63 -1.77
N MET A 569 13.17 -11.14 -0.53
CA MET A 569 14.16 -10.11 -0.19
C MET A 569 15.58 -10.67 -0.03
N CYS A 570 15.76 -11.87 0.51
CA CYS A 570 17.07 -12.54 0.52
C CYS A 570 17.65 -12.66 -0.89
N MET A 571 16.83 -13.07 -1.88
CA MET A 571 17.26 -13.14 -3.28
C MET A 571 17.68 -11.80 -3.89
N VAL A 572 17.26 -10.67 -3.30
CA VAL A 572 17.66 -9.33 -3.75
C VAL A 572 19.02 -8.98 -3.17
N VAL A 573 19.19 -9.11 -1.85
CA VAL A 573 20.48 -8.84 -1.19
C VAL A 573 21.56 -9.76 -1.76
N THR A 574 21.28 -11.07 -1.92
CA THR A 574 22.23 -12.05 -2.50
C THR A 574 22.61 -11.75 -3.97
N ARG A 575 21.74 -11.07 -4.73
CA ARG A 575 22.04 -10.65 -6.11
C ARG A 575 22.68 -9.27 -6.20
N THR A 576 22.71 -8.50 -5.11
CA THR A 576 23.49 -7.26 -4.98
C THR A 576 24.87 -7.56 -4.43
N GLU A 577 24.94 -8.23 -3.27
CA GLU A 577 26.15 -8.53 -2.50
C GLU A 577 26.62 -9.96 -2.78
N LYS A 578 27.72 -10.09 -3.52
CA LYS A 578 28.22 -11.39 -4.02
C LYS A 578 28.64 -12.37 -2.91
N ASP A 579 29.09 -11.86 -1.77
CA ASP A 579 29.52 -12.65 -0.63
C ASP A 579 28.37 -12.77 0.38
N SER A 580 27.32 -13.51 -0.01
CA SER A 580 26.09 -13.69 0.75
C SER A 580 25.81 -15.17 1.00
N SER A 581 25.79 -15.57 2.28
CA SER A 581 25.36 -16.89 2.73
C SER A 581 23.89 -16.87 3.16
N ILE A 582 23.04 -17.74 2.60
CA ILE A 582 21.63 -17.83 2.97
C ILE A 582 21.41 -19.03 3.91
N VAL A 583 20.68 -18.82 5.00
CA VAL A 583 20.26 -19.87 5.95
C VAL A 583 18.77 -19.75 6.28
N ALA A 584 18.16 -20.84 6.74
CA ALA A 584 16.79 -20.87 7.23
C ALA A 584 16.78 -21.40 8.67
N PHE A 585 15.88 -20.90 9.52
CA PHE A 585 15.81 -21.32 10.92
C PHE A 585 14.38 -21.32 11.46
N SER A 586 14.12 -22.21 12.41
CA SER A 586 12.93 -22.15 13.28
C SER A 586 13.36 -22.36 14.72
N HIS A 587 13.13 -23.55 15.26
CA HIS A 587 13.69 -24.08 16.50
C HIS A 587 15.05 -24.79 16.30
N GLU A 588 15.40 -25.07 15.03
CA GLU A 588 16.70 -25.57 14.61
C GLU A 588 17.14 -24.86 13.31
N MET A 589 18.41 -25.03 12.94
CA MET A 589 18.96 -24.54 11.67
C MET A 589 18.60 -25.53 10.56
N VAL A 590 17.76 -25.11 9.61
CA VAL A 590 17.38 -25.92 8.46
C VAL A 590 18.33 -25.62 7.30
N PRO A 591 18.86 -26.63 6.58
CA PRO A 591 19.60 -26.41 5.36
C PRO A 591 18.76 -25.60 4.37
N CYS A 592 19.18 -24.37 4.06
CA CYS A 592 18.45 -23.54 3.11
C CYS A 592 18.78 -24.02 1.69
N PRO A 593 17.80 -24.49 0.90
CA PRO A 593 18.05 -24.99 -0.44
C PRO A 593 18.25 -23.88 -1.49
N ILE A 594 18.15 -22.60 -1.09
CA ILE A 594 18.21 -21.45 -2.00
C ILE A 594 19.65 -21.24 -2.51
N THR A 595 19.80 -21.15 -3.83
CA THR A 595 21.01 -20.62 -4.47
C THR A 595 20.69 -19.36 -5.29
N THR A 596 21.70 -18.54 -5.59
CA THR A 596 21.60 -17.30 -6.40
C THR A 596 20.85 -17.50 -7.72
N ASP A 597 21.06 -18.67 -8.32
CA ASP A 597 20.67 -19.01 -9.69
C ASP A 597 19.24 -19.55 -9.75
N MET A 598 18.63 -19.83 -8.60
CA MET A 598 17.22 -20.22 -8.54
C MET A 598 16.32 -19.09 -9.05
N THR A 599 15.33 -19.48 -9.84
CA THR A 599 14.17 -18.64 -10.10
C THR A 599 13.40 -18.39 -8.80
N LEU A 600 12.69 -17.26 -8.74
CA LEU A 600 11.81 -16.94 -7.61
C LEU A 600 10.84 -18.09 -7.30
N GLN A 601 10.32 -18.77 -8.33
CA GLN A 601 9.46 -19.95 -8.19
C GLN A 601 10.14 -21.12 -7.46
N GLN A 602 11.39 -21.46 -7.79
CA GLN A 602 12.10 -22.56 -7.11
C GLN A 602 12.31 -22.24 -5.64
N VAL A 603 12.66 -21.00 -5.32
CA VAL A 603 12.76 -20.50 -3.95
C VAL A 603 11.42 -20.68 -3.21
N LEU A 604 10.30 -20.25 -3.79
CA LEU A 604 9.00 -20.37 -3.11
C LEU A 604 8.59 -21.83 -2.90
N ILE A 605 8.86 -22.73 -3.85
CA ILE A 605 8.55 -24.16 -3.70
C ILE A 605 9.38 -24.74 -2.54
N ALA A 606 10.70 -24.49 -2.53
CA ALA A 606 11.61 -25.07 -1.57
C ALA A 606 11.39 -24.51 -0.15
N MET A 607 11.04 -23.23 -0.02
CA MET A 607 10.65 -22.62 1.27
C MET A 607 9.38 -23.23 1.87
N ASN A 608 8.41 -23.65 1.04
CA ASN A 608 7.19 -24.32 1.51
C ASN A 608 7.41 -25.82 1.85
N GLN A 609 8.61 -26.37 1.63
CA GLN A 609 8.98 -27.74 2.00
C GLN A 609 9.69 -27.83 3.36
N ILE A 610 10.05 -26.68 3.97
CA ILE A 610 10.74 -26.64 5.25
C ILE A 610 9.74 -26.90 6.40
N PRO A 611 10.04 -27.83 7.34
CA PRO A 611 9.20 -28.04 8.52
C PRO A 611 9.14 -26.80 9.41
N ALA A 612 7.91 -26.35 9.70
CA ALA A 612 7.67 -25.25 10.63
C ALA A 612 7.78 -25.74 12.09
N GLY A 613 8.44 -24.95 12.93
CA GLY A 613 8.58 -25.17 14.37
C GLY A 613 8.38 -23.87 15.17
N GLY A 614 8.87 -23.85 16.41
CA GLY A 614 8.99 -22.63 17.22
C GLY A 614 10.09 -21.69 16.68
N THR A 615 10.41 -20.64 17.43
CA THR A 615 11.26 -19.54 16.94
C THR A 615 12.42 -19.25 17.90
N ASP A 616 13.65 -19.44 17.43
CA ASP A 616 14.88 -18.96 18.08
C ASP A 616 15.74 -18.13 17.09
N CYS A 617 15.57 -16.81 17.16
CA CYS A 617 16.32 -15.86 16.32
C CYS A 617 17.82 -15.73 16.69
N SER A 618 18.32 -16.46 17.70
CA SER A 618 19.75 -16.49 18.04
C SER A 618 20.52 -17.54 17.21
N LEU A 619 19.81 -18.54 16.66
CA LEU A 619 20.39 -19.66 15.91
C LEU A 619 21.33 -19.26 14.76
N PRO A 620 21.03 -18.26 13.90
CA PRO A 620 21.91 -17.91 12.78
C PRO A 620 23.31 -17.47 13.23
N ILE A 621 23.39 -16.75 14.36
CA ILE A 621 24.64 -16.27 14.94
C ILE A 621 25.39 -17.42 15.64
N ILE A 622 24.67 -18.23 16.42
CA ILE A 622 25.22 -19.41 17.10
C ILE A 622 25.79 -20.40 16.07
N TRP A 623 25.08 -20.61 14.96
CA TRP A 623 25.51 -21.45 13.85
C TRP A 623 26.80 -20.92 13.23
N ALA A 624 26.83 -19.66 12.82
CA ALA A 624 28.01 -19.05 12.21
C ALA A 624 29.25 -19.11 13.14
N GLN A 625 29.03 -18.92 14.45
CA GLN A 625 30.08 -19.09 15.46
C GLN A 625 30.56 -20.54 15.58
N LYS A 626 29.68 -21.54 15.45
CA LYS A 626 30.02 -22.97 15.54
C LYS A 626 30.70 -23.50 14.27
N THR A 627 30.33 -23.00 13.10
CA THR A 627 30.92 -23.37 11.81
C THR A 627 32.17 -22.55 11.45
N ASN A 628 32.47 -21.51 12.23
CA ASN A 628 33.44 -20.45 11.89
C ASN A 628 33.10 -19.72 10.58
N THR A 629 31.82 -19.67 10.20
CA THR A 629 31.36 -18.88 9.04
C THR A 629 31.56 -17.39 9.33
N VAL A 630 32.24 -16.71 8.40
CA VAL A 630 32.76 -15.35 8.61
C VAL A 630 31.80 -14.33 7.98
N ALA A 631 31.12 -13.54 8.80
CA ALA A 631 30.11 -12.57 8.38
C ALA A 631 30.37 -11.20 9.03
N ASP A 632 30.27 -10.14 8.23
CA ASP A 632 30.34 -8.75 8.69
C ASP A 632 28.95 -8.21 9.05
N VAL A 633 27.91 -8.68 8.34
CA VAL A 633 26.52 -8.27 8.53
C VAL A 633 25.60 -9.50 8.57
N PHE A 634 24.85 -9.64 9.65
CA PHE A 634 23.72 -10.56 9.77
C PHE A 634 22.43 -9.83 9.41
N ILE A 635 21.56 -10.41 8.59
CA ILE A 635 20.20 -9.90 8.35
C ILE A 635 19.19 -11.00 8.67
N VAL A 636 18.32 -10.76 9.65
CA VAL A 636 17.30 -11.73 10.10
C VAL A 636 15.92 -11.25 9.69
N PHE A 637 15.24 -12.04 8.85
CA PHE A 637 13.89 -11.76 8.37
C PHE A 637 12.88 -12.55 9.20
N THR A 638 12.22 -11.88 10.14
CA THR A 638 11.35 -12.47 11.19
C THR A 638 10.20 -11.52 11.56
N ASP A 639 9.20 -12.00 12.30
CA ASP A 639 8.24 -11.15 13.00
C ASP A 639 8.65 -10.76 14.43
N ASN A 640 9.80 -11.25 14.93
CA ASN A 640 10.35 -11.00 16.27
C ASN A 640 9.68 -11.75 17.43
N GLU A 641 8.78 -12.70 17.16
CA GLU A 641 8.12 -13.50 18.20
C GLU A 641 9.03 -14.68 18.64
N THR A 642 10.27 -14.36 19.06
CA THR A 642 11.28 -15.35 19.50
C THR A 642 11.04 -15.78 20.95
N PHE A 643 11.13 -17.08 21.24
CA PHE A 643 10.91 -17.61 22.60
C PHE A 643 11.70 -18.89 22.89
N ALA A 644 12.02 -19.70 21.87
CA ALA A 644 12.55 -21.04 22.06
C ALA A 644 14.06 -21.08 22.42
N GLY A 645 14.75 -19.94 22.36
CA GLY A 645 16.20 -19.89 22.44
C GLY A 645 16.79 -19.91 23.84
N SER A 646 17.84 -20.73 24.00
CA SER A 646 18.65 -20.82 25.22
C SER A 646 19.46 -19.56 25.54
N ILE A 647 19.65 -18.65 24.59
CA ILE A 647 20.25 -17.32 24.79
C ILE A 647 19.53 -16.26 23.94
N HIS A 648 19.60 -14.99 24.36
CA HIS A 648 19.10 -13.88 23.55
C HIS A 648 19.96 -13.63 22.29
N PRO A 649 19.37 -13.22 21.15
CA PRO A 649 20.13 -12.88 19.94
C PRO A 649 21.19 -11.78 20.18
N ALA A 650 20.89 -10.82 21.05
CA ALA A 650 21.81 -9.77 21.46
C ALA A 650 23.05 -10.29 22.22
N ILE A 651 22.92 -11.34 23.02
CA ILE A 651 24.08 -12.03 23.63
C ILE A 651 24.86 -12.75 22.53
N ALA A 652 24.16 -13.52 21.68
CA ALA A 652 24.79 -14.31 20.62
C ALA A 652 25.69 -13.43 19.71
N LEU A 653 25.25 -12.23 19.34
CA LEU A 653 26.05 -11.29 18.56
C LEU A 653 27.28 -10.78 19.33
N LYS A 654 27.11 -10.41 20.61
CA LYS A 654 28.20 -9.95 21.47
C LYS A 654 29.25 -11.04 21.68
N ASP A 655 28.84 -12.31 21.68
CA ASP A 655 29.75 -13.47 21.75
C ASP A 655 30.41 -13.83 20.42
N TYR A 656 29.69 -13.72 19.28
CA TYR A 656 30.28 -13.86 17.94
C TYR A 656 31.37 -12.82 17.72
N ARG A 657 31.08 -11.55 18.02
CA ARG A 657 32.05 -10.43 17.93
C ARG A 657 33.34 -10.73 18.71
N LYS A 658 33.23 -11.21 19.96
CA LYS A 658 34.38 -11.59 20.80
C LYS A 658 35.19 -12.75 20.23
N LYS A 659 34.53 -13.84 19.82
CA LYS A 659 35.21 -15.11 19.45
C LYS A 659 35.78 -15.09 18.04
N MET A 660 35.10 -14.43 17.11
CA MET A 660 35.57 -14.29 15.72
C MET A 660 36.47 -13.05 15.53
N ASN A 661 36.52 -12.14 16.52
CA ASN A 661 37.22 -10.85 16.46
C ASN A 661 36.79 -9.97 15.26
N ILE A 662 35.47 -9.85 15.06
CA ILE A 662 34.84 -9.10 13.95
C ILE A 662 33.81 -8.12 14.53
N PRO A 663 33.78 -6.85 14.07
CA PRO A 663 32.76 -5.87 14.47
C PRO A 663 31.43 -6.14 13.75
N ALA A 664 30.88 -7.34 13.92
CA ALA A 664 29.72 -7.81 13.18
C ALA A 664 28.45 -7.00 13.52
N LYS A 665 27.74 -6.58 12.46
CA LYS A 665 26.47 -5.85 12.53
C LYS A 665 25.29 -6.79 12.39
N PHE A 666 24.13 -6.38 12.90
CA PHE A 666 22.92 -7.20 12.92
C PHE A 666 21.70 -6.38 12.55
N ILE A 667 20.99 -6.77 11.49
CA ILE A 667 19.84 -6.06 10.94
C ILE A 667 18.59 -6.93 11.15
N VAL A 668 17.68 -6.45 11.97
CA VAL A 668 16.35 -7.00 12.15
C VAL A 668 15.46 -6.49 11.04
N CYS A 669 15.05 -7.40 10.15
CA CYS A 669 14.22 -7.11 9.02
C CYS A 669 12.77 -7.54 9.33
N GLY A 670 12.06 -6.68 10.08
CA GLY A 670 10.73 -6.95 10.61
C GLY A 670 9.70 -7.16 9.49
N MET A 671 8.98 -8.28 9.56
CA MET A 671 8.03 -8.73 8.54
C MET A 671 6.56 -8.40 8.85
N THR A 672 6.30 -7.71 9.97
CA THR A 672 4.96 -7.29 10.43
C THR A 672 4.99 -5.88 11.06
N SER A 673 3.85 -5.40 11.52
CA SER A 673 3.67 -4.13 12.25
C SER A 673 3.40 -4.31 13.76
N ASN A 674 3.90 -5.41 14.35
CA ASN A 674 3.91 -5.59 15.79
C ASN A 674 4.93 -4.65 16.48
N GLY A 675 4.84 -4.56 17.81
CA GLY A 675 5.65 -3.66 18.64
C GLY A 675 7.00 -4.22 19.09
N PHE A 676 7.47 -5.34 18.54
CA PHE A 676 8.57 -6.12 19.09
C PHE A 676 9.84 -6.06 18.26
N THR A 677 11.00 -6.11 18.92
CA THR A 677 12.30 -6.19 18.25
C THR A 677 13.33 -6.97 19.05
N ILE A 678 14.15 -7.75 18.35
CA ILE A 678 15.29 -8.48 18.91
C ILE A 678 16.61 -7.69 18.82
N ALA A 679 16.58 -6.47 18.27
CA ALA A 679 17.70 -5.54 18.30
C ALA A 679 17.78 -4.83 19.66
N ASP A 680 18.97 -4.83 20.26
CA ASP A 680 19.26 -4.10 21.51
C ASP A 680 19.35 -2.59 21.23
N PRO A 681 18.45 -1.75 21.77
CA PRO A 681 18.42 -0.31 21.47
C PRO A 681 19.67 0.46 21.90
N ASP A 682 20.50 -0.11 22.79
CA ASP A 682 21.75 0.51 23.24
C ASP A 682 22.98 0.06 22.40
N ASP A 683 22.84 -0.95 21.53
CA ASP A 683 23.92 -1.48 20.69
C ASP A 683 23.90 -0.87 19.29
N ARG A 684 24.78 0.12 19.02
CA ARG A 684 24.92 0.78 17.71
C ARG A 684 25.23 -0.17 16.54
N GLY A 685 25.68 -1.39 16.79
CA GLY A 685 25.87 -2.41 15.77
C GLY A 685 24.64 -3.28 15.54
N MET A 686 23.47 -2.92 16.09
CA MET A 686 22.17 -3.50 15.77
C MET A 686 21.24 -2.44 15.15
N LEU A 687 20.42 -2.86 14.18
CA LEU A 687 19.43 -2.03 13.50
C LEU A 687 18.10 -2.77 13.40
N ASP A 688 16.99 -2.03 13.44
CA ASP A 688 15.63 -2.52 13.15
C ASP A 688 15.03 -1.75 11.98
N MET A 689 14.50 -2.47 11.00
CA MET A 689 13.86 -1.92 9.83
C MET A 689 12.66 -2.76 9.37
N CYS A 690 11.77 -2.14 8.58
CA CYS A 690 10.66 -2.85 7.95
C CYS A 690 11.10 -3.49 6.62
N GLY A 691 10.86 -4.80 6.46
CA GLY A 691 11.44 -5.55 5.34
C GLY A 691 10.88 -5.26 3.94
N PHE A 692 9.84 -4.42 3.84
CA PHE A 692 9.13 -4.11 2.59
C PHE A 692 9.07 -2.60 2.29
N ASP A 693 10.15 -1.91 2.61
CA ASP A 693 10.47 -0.56 2.16
C ASP A 693 11.34 -0.62 0.88
N THR A 694 11.01 0.13 -0.17
CA THR A 694 11.89 0.22 -1.37
C THR A 694 13.24 0.88 -1.09
N GLY A 695 13.32 1.69 -0.03
CA GLY A 695 14.56 2.28 0.48
C GLY A 695 15.38 1.34 1.38
N ALA A 696 14.90 0.12 1.67
CA ALA A 696 15.58 -0.79 2.59
C ALA A 696 17.04 -1.08 2.17
N LEU A 697 17.31 -1.24 0.87
CA LEU A 697 18.68 -1.46 0.39
C LEU A 697 19.61 -0.27 0.66
N ASP A 698 19.11 0.97 0.57
CA ASP A 698 19.89 2.17 0.89
C ASP A 698 20.20 2.25 2.40
N VAL A 699 19.23 1.88 3.24
CA VAL A 699 19.40 1.83 4.70
C VAL A 699 20.38 0.73 5.11
N ILE A 700 20.28 -0.47 4.52
CA ILE A 700 21.23 -1.58 4.72
C ILE A 700 22.64 -1.14 4.30
N GLN A 701 22.79 -0.49 3.14
CA GLN A 701 24.07 0.00 2.63
C GLN A 701 24.69 1.03 3.61
N ASN A 702 23.94 2.07 3.97
CA ASN A 702 24.42 3.13 4.87
C ASN A 702 24.79 2.60 6.26
N PHE A 703 23.97 1.72 6.84
CA PHE A 703 24.28 1.09 8.13
C PHE A 703 25.53 0.22 8.06
N THR A 704 25.66 -0.57 6.99
CA THR A 704 26.82 -1.44 6.75
C THR A 704 28.12 -0.64 6.61
N LEU A 705 28.06 0.57 6.03
CA LEU A 705 29.20 1.46 5.78
C LEU A 705 29.44 2.54 6.86
N ASP A 706 28.70 2.54 7.97
CA ASP A 706 28.83 3.52 9.08
C ASP A 706 28.51 4.97 8.67
N VAL A 707 27.46 5.14 7.86
CA VAL A 707 27.01 6.44 7.29
C VAL A 707 25.81 7.04 8.04
N ILE A 708 25.26 6.34 9.04
CA ILE A 708 24.11 6.76 9.88
C ILE A 708 24.40 6.56 11.39
#